data_AF-A0A2S8PP52-F1
#
_entry.id   AF-A0A2S8PP52-F1
#
_cell.length_a   1.000
_cell.length_b   1.000
_cell.length_c   1.000
_cell.angle_alpha   90.00
_cell.angle_beta   90.00
_cell.angle_gamma   90.00
#
_symmetry.space_group_name_H-M   'P 1'
#
loop_
_entity.id
_entity.type
_entity.pdbx_description
1 polymer ?
#
loop_
_entity_poly.entity_id
_entity_poly.type
_entity_poly.pdbx_seq_one_letter_code
_entity_poly.pdbx_strand_id
1 'polypeptide(L)'
;MNNRKKSYVAVLLVLAILVSIWAFYPSGSSEVRSVQAMADFAAVTGSGGDDGGYDAYVKAHSAAKRPDQVIRIEGESFTQTDGPGFEVVHPSGETAVLTPESGSISWNVPIEQAGMYNIRIRYLPVEGKSSAIERGLTINQQLPFKGADLVTFDRVWGNRDDKIGRDDRGNDLRPSQVEKPIWQVESVTDRSGYYDEPYLFYFDKGNQSVTLTALREPMAIDYIELYQEEALKTYAEIKSDYSTEGLQPVKDQYTLIQAEDAVYKSSPTLYPVSDRSSPTVIPYDVSKIRINTIGGLNWKLPGQWIEWEFEAPEDGLYQIALKEKQDQLRGVFATRSLTIDGKVPFKEMKRIPFEFGRDWSMYVLGEDEPYLFHLTQGKHRIRMTVSLGELAPLIQTIESSVLQLNEMYRKILMITSNSPDPYRDYQLEKRIPEMAEVFRKQAETIQSVADYLEQTTGEQSDKVAILHTMVKQLQEMAKRPDTVANRLEAFKTNVGGLGTWILTVREQPLTLDYLVVSSPDHKLPRADASFLQVVKHEAGSLTASYTEDYDSIGNTGKQKRSTTVWITTGRDQAQVLKNLIDDSFTPKSDISVNLKLVPANILLPATLAGEGPDVAMQIGEDVPVNYAMRGAAADL
;
A
#
# COMPACT_ATOMS: atom_id res chain seq x y z
N MET A 1 -2.11 -53.89 31.43
CA MET A 1 -2.10 -53.95 29.95
C MET A 1 -2.62 -52.67 29.25
N ASN A 2 -3.16 -51.67 29.97
CA ASN A 2 -3.70 -50.43 29.38
C ASN A 2 -2.70 -49.28 29.15
N ASN A 3 -1.59 -49.21 29.90
CA ASN A 3 -0.62 -48.12 29.72
C ASN A 3 0.24 -48.26 28.46
N ARG A 4 0.56 -49.51 28.05
CA ARG A 4 1.29 -49.75 26.79
C ARG A 4 0.46 -49.34 25.57
N LYS A 5 -0.85 -49.63 25.54
CA LYS A 5 -1.73 -49.23 24.43
C LYS A 5 -1.87 -47.71 24.30
N LYS A 6 -1.95 -46.97 25.41
CA LYS A 6 -1.96 -45.49 25.40
C LYS A 6 -0.64 -44.91 24.87
N SER A 7 0.51 -45.51 25.24
CA SER A 7 1.82 -45.11 24.69
C SER A 7 1.93 -45.36 23.19
N TYR A 8 1.42 -46.48 22.68
CA TYR A 8 1.45 -46.76 21.23
C TYR A 8 0.55 -45.81 20.43
N VAL A 9 -0.60 -45.42 20.97
CA VAL A 9 -1.50 -44.44 20.33
C VAL A 9 -0.87 -43.04 20.32
N ALA A 10 -0.23 -42.63 21.41
CA ALA A 10 0.49 -41.35 21.47
C ALA A 10 1.69 -41.32 20.50
N VAL A 11 2.45 -42.41 20.40
CA VAL A 11 3.57 -42.54 19.45
C VAL A 11 3.06 -42.54 18.00
N LEU A 12 1.94 -43.20 17.71
CA LEU A 12 1.32 -43.19 16.38
C LEU A 12 0.77 -41.81 16.01
N LEU A 13 0.22 -41.05 16.95
CA LEU A 13 -0.22 -39.67 16.73
C LEU A 13 0.97 -38.74 16.47
N VAL A 14 2.06 -38.88 17.23
CA VAL A 14 3.30 -38.10 17.00
C VAL A 14 3.93 -38.46 15.66
N LEU A 15 3.94 -39.74 15.27
CA LEU A 15 4.41 -40.17 13.95
C LEU A 15 3.49 -39.68 12.82
N ALA A 16 2.17 -39.70 13.01
CA ALA A 16 1.23 -39.17 12.03
C ALA A 16 1.42 -37.65 11.83
N ILE A 17 1.63 -36.91 12.92
CA ILE A 17 1.95 -35.47 12.89
C ILE A 17 3.30 -35.22 12.19
N LEU A 18 4.34 -35.99 12.52
CA LEU A 18 5.65 -35.88 11.88
C LEU A 18 5.61 -36.21 10.38
N VAL A 19 4.82 -37.22 9.98
CA VAL A 19 4.65 -37.61 8.57
C VAL A 19 3.80 -36.60 7.81
N SER A 20 2.76 -36.02 8.42
CA SER A 20 2.01 -34.93 7.79
C SER A 20 2.85 -33.67 7.63
N ILE A 21 3.73 -33.34 8.58
CA ILE A 21 4.63 -32.18 8.47
C ILE A 21 5.70 -32.42 7.39
N TRP A 22 6.21 -33.65 7.27
CA TRP A 22 7.19 -34.00 6.23
C TRP A 22 6.59 -34.01 4.82
N ALA A 23 5.32 -34.40 4.67
CA ALA A 23 4.61 -34.37 3.39
C ALA A 23 4.22 -32.96 2.91
N PHE A 24 4.21 -31.96 3.81
CA PHE A 24 3.89 -30.57 3.51
C PHE A 24 5.09 -29.62 3.52
N TYR A 25 6.31 -30.12 3.78
CA TYR A 25 7.54 -29.34 3.57
C TYR A 25 7.93 -29.43 2.09
N PRO A 26 7.77 -28.36 1.29
CA PRO A 26 8.37 -28.35 -0.04
C PRO A 26 9.88 -28.32 0.14
N SER A 27 10.57 -29.38 -0.30
CA SER A 27 12.01 -29.34 -0.53
C SER A 27 12.28 -28.52 -1.81
N GLY A 28 12.07 -27.21 -1.72
CA GLY A 28 12.53 -26.26 -2.72
C GLY A 28 13.82 -25.64 -2.21
N SER A 29 14.96 -26.12 -2.69
CA SER A 29 16.15 -25.29 -2.71
C SER A 29 15.84 -24.08 -3.59
N SER A 30 15.76 -22.88 -3.00
CA SER A 30 15.83 -21.64 -3.76
C SER A 30 17.18 -21.59 -4.46
N GLU A 31 17.23 -22.03 -5.72
CA GLU A 31 18.26 -21.54 -6.64
C GLU A 31 18.03 -20.05 -6.79
N VAL A 32 18.79 -19.26 -6.04
CA VAL A 32 18.92 -17.82 -6.25
C VAL A 32 19.50 -17.65 -7.65
N ARG A 33 18.67 -17.21 -8.60
CA ARG A 33 19.10 -16.86 -9.94
C ARG A 33 19.20 -15.35 -10.01
N SER A 34 20.43 -14.88 -10.18
CA SER A 34 20.76 -13.50 -10.49
C SER A 34 19.85 -12.97 -11.61
N VAL A 35 19.06 -11.94 -11.30
CA VAL A 35 18.26 -11.22 -12.28
C VAL A 35 19.21 -10.58 -13.28
N GLN A 36 19.17 -11.09 -14.52
CA GLN A 36 19.89 -10.50 -15.64
C GLN A 36 19.21 -9.16 -15.93
N ALA A 37 19.95 -8.04 -15.86
CA ALA A 37 19.41 -6.70 -16.09
C ALA A 37 18.62 -6.66 -17.42
N MET A 38 17.30 -6.69 -17.34
CA MET A 38 16.41 -6.54 -18.48
C MET A 38 16.20 -5.05 -18.73
N ALA A 39 16.02 -4.68 -20.00
CA ALA A 39 15.62 -3.32 -20.31
C ALA A 39 14.20 -3.05 -19.76
N ASP A 40 14.00 -1.87 -19.16
CA ASP A 40 12.69 -1.40 -18.69
C ASP A 40 11.61 -1.62 -19.75
N PHE A 41 10.46 -2.13 -19.35
CA PHE A 41 9.31 -2.29 -20.24
C PHE A 41 8.76 -0.90 -20.61
N ALA A 42 8.72 -0.59 -21.91
CA ALA A 42 8.11 0.63 -22.40
C ALA A 42 6.60 0.42 -22.62
N ALA A 43 5.77 1.32 -22.08
CA ALA A 43 4.32 1.22 -22.21
C ALA A 43 3.89 1.23 -23.70
N VAL A 44 3.04 0.29 -24.10
CA VAL A 44 2.49 0.21 -25.45
C VAL A 44 1.07 0.76 -25.45
N THR A 45 0.94 2.07 -25.68
CA THR A 45 -0.36 2.75 -25.78
C THR A 45 -0.75 2.98 -27.24
N GLY A 46 -2.03 2.84 -27.58
CA GLY A 46 -2.53 3.11 -28.93
C GLY A 46 -2.37 4.59 -29.31
N SER A 47 -2.28 4.90 -30.60
CA SER A 47 -2.16 6.27 -31.16
C SER A 47 -3.37 7.18 -30.93
N GLY A 48 -4.39 6.72 -30.20
CA GLY A 48 -5.52 7.51 -29.70
C GLY A 48 -5.51 7.68 -28.16
N GLY A 49 -4.35 7.45 -27.52
CA GLY A 49 -4.15 7.59 -26.09
C GLY A 49 -4.16 9.05 -25.66
N ASP A 50 -5.28 9.44 -25.05
CA ASP A 50 -5.53 10.64 -24.25
C ASP A 50 -4.70 11.90 -24.59
N ASP A 51 -5.17 12.68 -25.58
CA ASP A 51 -4.58 13.96 -26.03
C ASP A 51 -4.37 15.01 -24.90
N GLY A 52 -4.84 14.74 -23.67
CA GLY A 52 -4.65 15.57 -22.47
C GLY A 52 -3.75 14.98 -21.37
N GLY A 53 -3.07 13.86 -21.61
CA GLY A 53 -2.20 13.19 -20.63
C GLY A 53 -0.83 13.86 -20.42
N TYR A 54 -0.13 13.47 -19.35
CA TYR A 54 1.20 14.02 -19.02
C TYR A 54 2.25 13.71 -20.10
N ASP A 55 2.27 12.50 -20.67
CA ASP A 55 3.22 12.17 -21.75
C ASP A 55 3.03 13.03 -23.01
N ALA A 56 1.77 13.30 -23.39
CA ALA A 56 1.45 14.19 -24.50
C ALA A 56 1.94 15.63 -24.21
N TYR A 57 1.74 16.10 -22.98
CA TYR A 57 2.19 17.41 -22.52
C TYR A 57 3.72 17.54 -22.56
N VAL A 58 4.47 16.57 -22.02
CA VAL A 58 5.94 16.57 -22.05
C VAL A 58 6.46 16.48 -23.48
N LYS A 59 5.84 15.66 -24.34
CA LYS A 59 6.22 15.53 -25.74
C LYS A 59 6.02 16.84 -26.51
N ALA A 60 4.90 17.54 -26.27
CA ALA A 60 4.62 18.84 -26.87
C ALA A 60 5.65 19.91 -26.50
N HIS A 61 6.25 19.80 -25.30
CA HIS A 61 7.27 20.73 -24.79
C HIS A 61 8.69 20.14 -24.81
N SER A 62 8.93 19.08 -25.59
CA SER A 62 10.23 18.38 -25.61
C SER A 62 11.42 19.25 -26.04
N ALA A 63 11.17 20.32 -26.79
CA ALA A 63 12.19 21.30 -27.20
C ALA A 63 12.43 22.41 -26.17
N ALA A 64 11.62 22.49 -25.10
CA ALA A 64 11.79 23.50 -24.06
C ALA A 64 13.04 23.23 -23.23
N LYS A 65 13.71 24.30 -22.79
CA LYS A 65 14.86 24.20 -21.89
C LYS A 65 14.41 23.76 -20.49
N ARG A 66 15.35 23.27 -19.68
CA ARG A 66 15.19 23.00 -18.25
C ARG A 66 16.14 23.92 -17.46
N PRO A 67 15.72 25.17 -17.15
CA PRO A 67 16.59 26.11 -16.45
C PRO A 67 16.86 25.63 -15.03
N ASP A 68 18.14 25.50 -14.69
CA ASP A 68 18.60 25.11 -13.36
C ASP A 68 18.65 26.33 -12.43
N GLN A 69 17.46 26.78 -12.03
CA GLN A 69 17.27 27.89 -11.09
C GLN A 69 16.11 27.57 -10.14
N VAL A 70 16.24 28.01 -8.89
CA VAL A 70 15.17 27.90 -7.89
C VAL A 70 14.47 29.25 -7.79
N ILE A 71 13.17 29.27 -8.09
CA ILE A 71 12.29 30.44 -7.91
C ILE A 71 11.37 30.14 -6.74
N ARG A 72 11.58 30.84 -5.62
CA ARG A 72 10.77 30.71 -4.41
C ARG A 72 9.70 31.79 -4.35
N ILE A 73 8.47 31.38 -4.06
CA ILE A 73 7.29 32.23 -3.90
C ILE A 73 6.73 31.98 -2.51
N GLU A 74 6.78 33.00 -1.64
CA GLU A 74 6.23 32.87 -0.28
C GLU A 74 4.69 32.76 -0.32
N GLY A 75 4.15 31.96 0.58
CA GLY A 75 2.73 31.63 0.63
C GLY A 75 1.87 32.87 0.83
N GLU A 76 2.26 33.77 1.73
CA GLU A 76 1.56 35.03 2.00
C GLU A 76 1.62 36.05 0.87
N SER A 77 2.49 35.87 -0.14
CA SER A 77 2.60 36.79 -1.28
C SER A 77 1.58 36.51 -2.39
N PHE A 78 0.45 35.89 -2.05
CA PHE A 78 -0.64 35.63 -2.99
C PHE A 78 -1.25 36.92 -3.52
N THR A 79 -1.74 36.89 -4.76
CA THR A 79 -2.26 38.07 -5.46
C THR A 79 -3.78 38.06 -5.59
N GLN A 80 -4.40 36.89 -5.55
CA GLN A 80 -5.83 36.73 -5.68
C GLN A 80 -6.32 35.50 -4.90
N THR A 81 -7.48 35.63 -4.27
CA THR A 81 -8.23 34.51 -3.71
C THR A 81 -9.66 34.52 -4.25
N ASP A 82 -10.26 33.35 -4.34
CA ASP A 82 -11.68 33.16 -4.62
C ASP A 82 -12.29 32.23 -3.57
N GLY A 83 -13.28 32.75 -2.84
CA GLY A 83 -13.86 32.10 -1.67
C GLY A 83 -13.33 32.63 -0.31
N PRO A 84 -14.04 32.34 0.79
CA PRO A 84 -13.66 32.78 2.13
C PRO A 84 -12.61 31.85 2.78
N GLY A 85 -11.96 32.31 3.85
CA GLY A 85 -11.14 31.45 4.73
C GLY A 85 -9.65 31.37 4.39
N PHE A 86 -9.17 32.16 3.44
CA PHE A 86 -7.74 32.34 3.17
C PHE A 86 -7.16 33.38 4.13
N GLU A 87 -6.23 32.98 4.98
CA GLU A 87 -5.69 33.84 6.05
C GLU A 87 -4.18 33.64 6.19
N VAL A 88 -3.43 34.72 6.43
CA VAL A 88 -2.03 34.61 6.82
C VAL A 88 -1.97 34.20 8.30
N VAL A 89 -1.25 33.12 8.57
CA VAL A 89 -1.12 32.49 9.88
C VAL A 89 0.35 32.34 10.25
N HIS A 90 0.63 32.10 11.54
CA HIS A 90 1.99 31.92 12.05
C HIS A 90 2.19 30.59 12.80
N PRO A 91 1.90 29.42 12.18
CA PRO A 91 2.08 28.12 12.83
C PRO A 91 3.54 27.94 13.26
N SER A 92 3.75 27.65 14.55
CA SER A 92 5.08 27.46 15.14
C SER A 92 6.06 28.63 14.92
N GLY A 93 5.54 29.84 14.68
CA GLY A 93 6.34 31.06 14.46
C GLY A 93 6.80 31.29 13.01
N GLU A 94 6.47 30.39 12.08
CA GLU A 94 6.73 30.54 10.63
C GLU A 94 5.50 31.18 9.95
N THR A 95 5.70 32.15 9.06
CA THR A 95 4.61 32.77 8.29
C THR A 95 4.14 31.81 7.20
N ALA A 96 2.82 31.65 7.07
CA ALA A 96 2.22 30.81 6.04
C ALA A 96 0.82 31.31 5.68
N VAL A 97 0.29 30.89 4.54
CA VAL A 97 -1.12 31.13 4.20
C VAL A 97 -1.95 29.88 4.45
N LEU A 98 -2.97 29.99 5.29
CA LEU A 98 -3.99 28.99 5.48
C LEU A 98 -4.86 28.91 4.21
N THR A 99 -4.92 27.72 3.63
CA THR A 99 -5.83 27.40 2.53
C THR A 99 -6.96 26.51 3.06
N PRO A 100 -8.24 26.92 2.91
CA PRO A 100 -9.40 26.16 3.37
C PRO A 100 -9.67 24.91 2.52
N GLU A 101 -10.77 24.19 2.80
CA GLU A 101 -11.18 22.99 2.04
C GLU A 101 -11.85 23.29 0.69
N SER A 102 -12.11 24.56 0.36
CA SER A 102 -12.74 25.00 -0.90
C SER A 102 -12.29 26.40 -1.30
N GLY A 103 -12.32 26.72 -2.60
CA GLY A 103 -11.91 28.03 -3.13
C GLY A 103 -10.57 27.94 -3.86
N SER A 104 -10.03 29.07 -4.31
CA SER A 104 -8.73 29.10 -4.99
C SER A 104 -7.85 30.25 -4.53
N ILE A 105 -6.55 30.07 -4.65
CA ILE A 105 -5.51 31.04 -4.31
C ILE A 105 -4.47 31.07 -5.43
N SER A 106 -4.05 32.27 -5.83
CA SER A 106 -3.16 32.51 -6.96
C SER A 106 -1.95 33.33 -6.56
N TRP A 107 -0.81 33.03 -7.18
CA TRP A 107 0.44 33.76 -7.03
C TRP A 107 0.97 34.21 -8.38
N ASN A 108 1.56 35.40 -8.42
CA ASN A 108 2.34 35.86 -9.56
C ASN A 108 3.76 35.30 -9.46
N VAL A 109 4.23 34.67 -10.54
CA VAL A 109 5.54 34.04 -10.60
C VAL A 109 6.37 34.69 -11.71
N PRO A 110 7.42 35.46 -11.36
CA PRO A 110 8.31 36.06 -12.35
C PRO A 110 9.27 35.01 -12.92
N ILE A 111 9.18 34.75 -14.23
CA ILE A 111 9.99 33.77 -14.94
C ILE A 111 10.98 34.48 -15.85
N GLU A 112 12.28 34.37 -15.54
CA GLU A 112 13.33 34.99 -16.35
C GLU A 112 13.66 34.19 -17.61
N GLN A 113 13.58 32.87 -17.52
CA GLN A 113 13.91 31.92 -18.57
C GLN A 113 12.73 30.99 -18.82
N ALA A 114 12.19 31.01 -20.04
CA ALA A 114 11.14 30.07 -20.43
C ALA A 114 11.68 28.63 -20.40
N GLY A 115 10.87 27.68 -19.94
CA GLY A 115 11.29 26.29 -19.83
C GLY A 115 10.35 25.42 -19.00
N MET A 116 10.72 24.16 -18.86
CA MET A 116 10.07 23.18 -17.98
C MET A 116 10.68 23.26 -16.59
N TYR A 117 9.85 23.29 -15.56
CA TYR A 117 10.24 23.32 -14.14
C TYR A 117 9.47 22.26 -13.36
N ASN A 118 10.08 21.70 -12.32
CA ASN A 118 9.36 21.00 -11.28
C ASN A 118 8.75 22.01 -10.30
N ILE A 119 7.67 21.62 -9.62
CA ILE A 119 7.05 22.40 -8.55
C ILE A 119 7.15 21.60 -7.27
N ARG A 120 7.59 22.22 -6.18
CA ARG A 120 7.46 21.68 -4.82
C ARG A 120 6.85 22.70 -3.88
N ILE A 121 6.15 22.22 -2.87
CA ILE A 121 5.42 23.05 -1.92
C ILE A 121 5.88 22.66 -0.52
N ARG A 122 6.22 23.67 0.28
CA ARG A 122 6.35 23.50 1.72
C ARG A 122 5.03 23.82 2.40
N TYR A 123 4.46 22.83 3.07
CA TYR A 123 3.14 22.93 3.68
C TYR A 123 3.07 22.23 5.04
N LEU A 124 2.08 22.64 5.83
CA LEU A 124 1.72 22.03 7.10
C LEU A 124 0.24 21.59 7.01
N PRO A 125 -0.06 20.29 7.19
CA PRO A 125 -1.42 19.84 7.40
C PRO A 125 -2.03 20.54 8.61
N VAL A 126 -3.25 21.05 8.48
CA VAL A 126 -4.01 21.60 9.62
C VAL A 126 -5.19 20.68 9.94
N GLU A 127 -5.83 20.88 11.09
CA GLU A 127 -6.94 20.04 11.55
C GLU A 127 -8.04 19.93 10.49
N GLY A 128 -8.50 18.70 10.25
CA GLY A 128 -9.35 18.33 9.11
C GLY A 128 -10.09 17.02 9.36
N LYS A 129 -10.63 16.40 8.30
CA LYS A 129 -11.47 15.19 8.35
C LYS A 129 -10.68 13.92 8.05
N SER A 130 -9.38 13.92 8.34
CA SER A 130 -8.47 12.77 8.24
C SER A 130 -8.18 12.24 6.83
N SER A 131 -8.72 12.84 5.77
CA SER A 131 -8.46 12.42 4.38
C SER A 131 -7.16 13.04 3.86
N ALA A 132 -6.66 12.60 2.68
CA ALA A 132 -5.54 13.28 2.05
C ALA A 132 -5.95 14.68 1.56
N ILE A 133 -5.01 15.62 1.54
CA ILE A 133 -5.22 16.99 1.06
C ILE A 133 -5.18 16.99 -0.46
N GLU A 134 -6.20 17.54 -1.09
CA GLU A 134 -6.34 17.54 -2.55
C GLU A 134 -6.42 18.98 -3.09
N ARG A 135 -5.60 19.28 -4.09
CA ARG A 135 -5.58 20.56 -4.79
C ARG A 135 -5.66 20.32 -6.30
N GLY A 136 -6.31 21.22 -7.03
CA GLY A 136 -6.12 21.36 -8.47
C GLY A 136 -5.06 22.43 -8.75
N LEU A 137 -4.15 22.18 -9.69
CA LEU A 137 -3.09 23.11 -10.08
C LEU A 137 -3.31 23.61 -11.50
N THR A 138 -3.37 24.93 -11.66
CA THR A 138 -3.44 25.57 -12.98
C THR A 138 -2.34 26.60 -13.14
N ILE A 139 -1.89 26.78 -14.39
CA ILE A 139 -0.91 27.80 -14.78
C ILE A 139 -1.62 28.74 -15.75
N ASN A 140 -1.60 30.04 -15.47
CA ASN A 140 -2.34 31.05 -16.23
C ASN A 140 -3.82 30.69 -16.43
N GLN A 141 -4.47 30.17 -15.38
CA GLN A 141 -5.87 29.72 -15.39
C GLN A 141 -6.17 28.57 -16.38
N GLN A 142 -5.13 27.89 -16.88
CA GLN A 142 -5.26 26.72 -17.75
C GLN A 142 -4.74 25.48 -17.03
N LEU A 143 -5.46 24.37 -17.20
CA LEU A 143 -5.01 23.07 -16.73
C LEU A 143 -3.89 22.56 -17.64
N PRO A 144 -2.65 22.33 -17.14
CA PRO A 144 -1.53 21.93 -17.99
C PRO A 144 -1.75 20.57 -18.65
N PHE A 145 -2.22 19.59 -17.87
CA PHE A 145 -2.56 18.23 -18.28
C PHE A 145 -3.50 17.63 -17.23
N LYS A 146 -4.17 16.51 -17.55
CA LYS A 146 -5.19 15.92 -16.66
C LYS A 146 -4.71 15.67 -15.24
N GLY A 147 -3.55 15.06 -15.03
CA GLY A 147 -3.02 14.79 -13.68
C GLY A 147 -2.76 16.02 -12.80
N ALA A 148 -2.79 17.24 -13.34
CA ALA A 148 -2.71 18.46 -12.55
C ALA A 148 -4.07 18.89 -11.95
N ASP A 149 -5.19 18.28 -12.36
CA ASP A 149 -6.51 18.61 -11.84
C ASP A 149 -6.71 18.10 -10.41
N LEU A 150 -5.90 17.11 -9.99
CA LEU A 150 -5.90 16.50 -8.69
C LEU A 150 -4.46 16.14 -8.27
N VAL A 151 -3.81 17.06 -7.58
CA VAL A 151 -2.54 16.82 -6.88
C VAL A 151 -2.83 16.57 -5.40
N THR A 152 -2.17 15.57 -4.82
CA THR A 152 -2.45 15.11 -3.45
C THR A 152 -1.24 15.35 -2.54
N PHE A 153 -1.52 15.83 -1.34
CA PHE A 153 -0.55 16.05 -0.27
C PHE A 153 -0.96 15.24 0.96
N ASP A 154 0.03 14.65 1.63
CA ASP A 154 -0.23 13.75 2.74
C ASP A 154 -0.44 14.51 4.05
N ARG A 155 -1.28 13.93 4.90
CA ARG A 155 -1.33 14.29 6.31
C ARG A 155 -0.44 13.31 7.06
N VAL A 156 0.20 13.78 8.11
CA VAL A 156 1.17 12.96 8.85
C VAL A 156 0.51 12.37 10.09
N TRP A 157 0.68 11.06 10.25
CA TRP A 157 0.08 10.26 11.33
C TRP A 157 1.15 9.55 12.14
N GLY A 158 0.85 9.30 13.40
CA GLY A 158 1.67 8.43 14.25
C GLY A 158 0.83 7.76 15.33
N ASN A 159 1.45 6.82 16.04
CA ASN A 159 0.82 6.24 17.23
C ASN A 159 0.58 7.35 18.27
N ARG A 160 -0.59 7.31 18.92
CA ARG A 160 -0.95 8.21 20.04
C ARG A 160 0.01 8.05 21.20
N ASP A 161 0.27 6.80 21.55
CA ASP A 161 1.12 6.40 22.67
C ASP A 161 2.38 5.73 22.13
N ASP A 162 3.52 6.03 22.75
CA ASP A 162 4.82 5.44 22.36
C ASP A 162 4.95 3.97 22.78
N LYS A 163 4.11 3.51 23.70
CA LYS A 163 4.11 2.13 24.20
C LYS A 163 2.82 1.44 23.84
N ILE A 164 2.95 0.20 23.38
CA ILE A 164 1.82 -0.66 23.07
C ILE A 164 1.13 -1.07 24.37
N GLY A 165 -0.14 -0.69 24.52
CA GLY A 165 -0.98 -1.05 25.65
C GLY A 165 -1.27 -2.54 25.68
N ARG A 166 -1.68 -3.06 26.85
CA ARG A 166 -2.09 -4.46 27.00
C ARG A 166 -3.44 -4.58 27.70
N ASP A 167 -4.22 -5.59 27.31
CA ASP A 167 -5.43 -5.97 28.02
C ASP A 167 -5.12 -6.72 29.34
N ASP A 168 -6.16 -7.01 30.12
CA ASP A 168 -6.08 -7.80 31.36
C ASP A 168 -5.66 -9.27 31.16
N ARG A 169 -5.53 -9.72 29.90
CA ARG A 169 -5.06 -11.05 29.51
C ARG A 169 -3.64 -11.03 28.98
N GLY A 170 -3.02 -9.85 28.93
CA GLY A 170 -1.68 -9.64 28.44
C GLY A 170 -1.52 -9.73 26.92
N ASN A 171 -2.59 -9.52 26.15
CA ASN A 171 -2.53 -9.28 24.71
C ASN A 171 -2.23 -7.82 24.43
N ASP A 172 -1.42 -7.57 23.41
CA ASP A 172 -1.13 -6.22 22.95
C ASP A 172 -2.36 -5.62 22.26
N LEU A 173 -2.65 -4.36 22.58
CA LEU A 173 -3.73 -3.58 22.00
C LEU A 173 -3.21 -2.81 20.80
N ARG A 174 -4.05 -2.71 19.76
CA ARG A 174 -3.70 -1.91 18.58
C ARG A 174 -3.49 -0.44 18.98
N PRO A 175 -2.35 0.18 18.65
CA PRO A 175 -2.14 1.59 18.94
C PRO A 175 -3.12 2.48 18.15
N SER A 176 -3.83 3.37 18.83
CA SER A 176 -4.63 4.40 18.16
C SER A 176 -3.73 5.33 17.34
N GLN A 177 -4.17 5.71 16.15
CA GLN A 177 -3.45 6.69 15.32
C GLN A 177 -3.98 8.10 15.57
N VAL A 178 -3.07 9.07 15.64
CA VAL A 178 -3.37 10.50 15.75
C VAL A 178 -2.52 11.28 14.75
N GLU A 179 -3.01 12.45 14.36
CA GLU A 179 -2.26 13.34 13.49
C GLU A 179 -1.05 13.90 14.24
N LYS A 180 0.09 13.95 13.54
CA LYS A 180 1.32 14.60 13.99
C LYS A 180 1.71 15.65 12.95
N PRO A 181 1.05 16.82 12.89
CA PRO A 181 1.34 17.86 11.92
C PRO A 181 2.80 18.28 11.99
N ILE A 182 3.50 18.14 10.88
CA ILE A 182 4.89 18.59 10.71
C ILE A 182 5.03 19.23 9.33
N TRP A 183 5.91 20.22 9.21
CA TRP A 183 6.23 20.81 7.91
C TRP A 183 6.74 19.74 6.97
N GLN A 184 6.17 19.67 5.77
CA GLN A 184 6.58 18.80 4.69
C GLN A 184 7.04 19.67 3.52
N VAL A 185 8.05 19.21 2.78
CA VAL A 185 8.44 19.77 1.48
C VAL A 185 8.24 18.67 0.46
N GLU A 186 7.21 18.80 -0.38
CA GLU A 186 6.82 17.74 -1.32
C GLU A 186 6.74 18.30 -2.74
N SER A 187 7.32 17.54 -3.67
CA SER A 187 7.21 17.81 -5.09
C SER A 187 5.86 17.35 -5.62
N VAL A 188 5.31 18.10 -6.57
CA VAL A 188 4.07 17.74 -7.24
C VAL A 188 4.34 16.53 -8.13
N THR A 189 3.79 15.39 -7.72
CA THR A 189 4.10 14.04 -8.25
C THR A 189 2.81 13.29 -8.61
N ASP A 190 2.94 12.24 -9.43
CA ASP A 190 1.84 11.32 -9.70
C ASP A 190 1.60 10.37 -8.52
N ARG A 191 0.62 10.66 -7.67
CA ARG A 191 0.25 9.77 -6.56
C ARG A 191 -0.50 8.51 -7.00
N SER A 192 -0.85 8.36 -8.28
CA SER A 192 -1.32 7.08 -8.83
C SER A 192 -0.18 6.11 -9.08
N GLY A 193 1.06 6.61 -9.16
CA GLY A 193 2.29 5.82 -9.27
C GLY A 193 2.72 5.46 -10.68
N TYR A 194 2.12 6.04 -11.73
CA TYR A 194 2.52 5.76 -13.11
C TYR A 194 3.84 6.44 -13.52
N TYR A 195 4.17 7.56 -12.87
CA TYR A 195 5.40 8.29 -13.09
C TYR A 195 6.21 8.39 -11.79
N ASP A 196 7.45 7.91 -11.82
CA ASP A 196 8.38 7.95 -10.67
C ASP A 196 9.11 9.30 -10.51
N GLU A 197 8.98 10.18 -11.50
CA GLU A 197 9.57 11.51 -11.49
C GLU A 197 8.50 12.57 -11.17
N PRO A 198 8.84 13.64 -10.41
CA PRO A 198 7.96 14.76 -10.24
C PRO A 198 7.53 15.36 -11.58
N TYR A 199 6.31 15.89 -11.62
CA TYR A 199 5.79 16.50 -12.83
C TYR A 199 6.61 17.72 -13.22
N LEU A 200 6.79 17.87 -14.54
CA LEU A 200 7.35 19.04 -15.17
C LEU A 200 6.21 19.93 -15.68
N PHE A 201 6.37 21.22 -15.50
CA PHE A 201 5.44 22.25 -15.89
C PHE A 201 6.15 23.30 -16.74
N TYR A 202 5.61 23.60 -17.91
CA TYR A 202 6.12 24.62 -18.81
C TYR A 202 5.69 26.01 -18.33
N PHE A 203 6.65 26.93 -18.30
CA PHE A 203 6.42 28.35 -18.05
C PHE A 203 7.06 29.20 -19.15
N ASP A 204 6.30 30.18 -19.66
CA ASP A 204 6.83 31.21 -20.55
C ASP A 204 7.62 32.27 -19.76
N LYS A 205 8.54 32.95 -20.44
CA LYS A 205 9.25 34.10 -19.87
C LYS A 205 8.26 35.23 -19.59
N GLY A 206 8.39 35.86 -18.43
CA GLY A 206 7.55 36.97 -17.99
C GLY A 206 6.81 36.65 -16.69
N ASN A 207 5.77 37.42 -16.40
CA ASN A 207 4.96 37.21 -15.21
C ASN A 207 3.88 36.16 -15.49
N GLN A 208 4.05 34.97 -14.92
CA GLN A 208 3.11 33.85 -15.01
C GLN A 208 2.23 33.81 -13.76
N SER A 209 1.12 33.07 -13.79
CA SER A 209 0.27 32.82 -12.62
C SER A 209 0.25 31.33 -12.29
N VAL A 210 0.41 30.99 -11.01
CA VAL A 210 0.14 29.64 -10.49
C VAL A 210 -1.04 29.73 -9.55
N THR A 211 -2.04 28.88 -9.76
CA THR A 211 -3.26 28.85 -8.95
C THR A 211 -3.47 27.45 -8.38
N LEU A 212 -3.70 27.38 -7.07
CA LEU A 212 -4.14 26.18 -6.38
C LEU A 212 -5.61 26.30 -6.02
N THR A 213 -6.42 25.34 -6.47
CA THR A 213 -7.84 25.21 -6.13
C THR A 213 -8.00 24.14 -5.06
N ALA A 214 -8.57 24.49 -3.92
CA ALA A 214 -8.88 23.54 -2.86
C ALA A 214 -10.03 22.61 -3.26
N LEU A 215 -9.77 21.30 -3.23
CA LEU A 215 -10.75 20.25 -3.53
C LEU A 215 -11.16 19.49 -2.27
N ARG A 216 -10.20 19.23 -1.38
CA ARG A 216 -10.42 18.53 -0.11
C ARG A 216 -9.35 18.87 0.92
N GLU A 217 -9.76 18.95 2.19
CA GLU A 217 -8.95 19.25 3.39
C GLU A 217 -8.19 20.60 3.36
N PRO A 218 -8.04 21.27 4.51
CA PRO A 218 -7.24 22.48 4.62
C PRO A 218 -5.73 22.19 4.77
N MET A 219 -4.88 23.16 4.41
CA MET A 219 -3.44 23.15 4.69
C MET A 219 -2.88 24.57 4.78
N ALA A 220 -1.81 24.77 5.55
CA ALA A 220 -1.04 26.01 5.54
C ALA A 220 0.15 25.87 4.59
N ILE A 221 0.38 26.87 3.72
CA ILE A 221 1.49 26.89 2.75
C ILE A 221 2.51 27.93 3.19
N ASP A 222 3.74 27.50 3.43
CA ASP A 222 4.89 28.39 3.70
C ASP A 222 5.41 28.96 2.38
N TYR A 223 5.76 28.11 1.41
CA TYR A 223 6.20 28.56 0.10
C TYR A 223 5.93 27.54 -1.01
N ILE A 224 5.97 28.04 -2.25
CA ILE A 224 5.99 27.27 -3.49
C ILE A 224 7.36 27.53 -4.15
N GLU A 225 8.00 26.48 -4.64
CA GLU A 225 9.26 26.58 -5.37
C GLU A 225 9.15 25.96 -6.75
N LEU A 226 9.56 26.73 -7.76
CA LEU A 226 9.91 26.20 -9.07
C LEU A 226 11.38 25.83 -9.07
N TYR A 227 11.72 24.62 -9.47
CA TYR A 227 13.09 24.10 -9.41
C TYR A 227 13.34 23.02 -10.47
N GLN A 228 14.54 22.45 -10.51
CA GLN A 228 14.81 21.22 -11.25
C GLN A 228 15.09 20.10 -10.25
N GLU A 229 14.42 18.96 -10.42
CA GLU A 229 14.77 17.74 -9.71
C GLU A 229 16.19 17.31 -10.09
N GLU A 230 17.01 17.03 -9.07
CA GLU A 230 18.39 16.62 -9.28
C GLU A 230 18.44 15.23 -9.95
N ALA A 231 19.27 15.10 -10.99
CA ALA A 231 19.47 13.81 -11.63
C ALA A 231 20.19 12.87 -10.66
N LEU A 232 19.51 11.78 -10.27
CA LEU A 232 20.10 10.78 -9.39
C LEU A 232 21.22 10.01 -10.08
N LYS A 233 22.36 9.95 -9.40
CA LYS A 233 23.45 9.04 -9.74
C LYS A 233 23.04 7.59 -9.46
N THR A 234 23.61 6.68 -10.23
CA THR A 234 23.56 5.22 -9.96
C THR A 234 24.43 4.89 -8.75
N TYR A 235 24.16 3.75 -8.11
CA TYR A 235 25.00 3.30 -7.00
C TYR A 235 26.46 3.11 -7.41
N ALA A 236 26.71 2.65 -8.64
CA ALA A 236 28.07 2.49 -9.16
C ALA A 236 28.86 3.81 -9.19
N GLU A 237 28.20 4.91 -9.57
CA GLU A 237 28.78 6.26 -9.56
C GLU A 237 29.01 6.74 -8.13
N ILE A 238 28.02 6.58 -7.26
CA ILE A 238 28.11 6.96 -5.84
C ILE A 238 29.21 6.17 -5.11
N LYS A 239 29.37 4.88 -5.39
CA LYS A 239 30.44 4.04 -4.82
C LYS A 239 31.83 4.53 -5.25
N SER A 240 31.96 5.06 -6.46
CA SER A 240 33.20 5.71 -6.93
C SER A 240 33.46 7.03 -6.21
N ASP A 241 32.42 7.83 -5.96
CA ASP A 241 32.52 9.07 -5.19
C ASP A 241 32.98 8.78 -3.76
N TYR A 242 32.38 7.79 -3.10
CA TYR A 242 32.79 7.34 -1.75
C TYR A 242 34.26 6.94 -1.69
N SER A 243 34.74 6.23 -2.70
CA SER A 243 36.15 5.82 -2.79
C SER A 243 37.09 7.01 -2.98
N THR A 244 36.65 8.03 -3.71
CA THR A 244 37.41 9.26 -3.98
C THR A 244 37.47 10.16 -2.75
N GLU A 245 36.37 10.23 -2.00
CA GLU A 245 36.27 10.97 -0.73
C GLU A 245 36.95 10.24 0.44
N GLY A 246 37.37 8.99 0.23
CA GLY A 246 38.05 8.17 1.24
C GLY A 246 37.12 7.63 2.32
N LEU A 247 35.80 7.68 2.11
CA LEU A 247 34.80 7.14 3.04
C LEU A 247 34.99 5.64 3.21
N GLN A 248 34.93 5.18 4.46
CA GLN A 248 35.14 3.78 4.82
C GLN A 248 33.86 3.16 5.37
N PRO A 249 33.65 1.85 5.16
CA PRO A 249 32.68 1.08 5.94
C PRO A 249 32.94 1.18 7.43
N VAL A 250 31.87 1.41 8.19
CA VAL A 250 31.91 1.35 9.65
C VAL A 250 32.19 -0.09 10.12
N LYS A 251 32.68 -0.24 11.35
CA LYS A 251 33.00 -1.54 11.94
C LYS A 251 32.23 -1.78 13.22
N ASP A 252 31.79 -3.02 13.41
CA ASP A 252 31.12 -3.47 14.63
C ASP A 252 29.85 -2.65 15.00
N GLN A 253 29.23 -2.00 14.01
CA GLN A 253 27.98 -1.26 14.19
C GLN A 253 26.77 -2.13 13.88
N TYR A 254 25.75 -2.04 14.74
CA TYR A 254 24.49 -2.77 14.58
C TYR A 254 23.35 -2.04 15.30
N THR A 255 22.35 -1.62 14.53
CA THR A 255 21.13 -1.00 15.02
C THR A 255 19.95 -1.75 14.42
N LEU A 256 19.11 -2.33 15.28
CA LEU A 256 17.84 -2.95 14.89
C LEU A 256 16.69 -2.02 15.25
N ILE A 257 15.81 -1.79 14.29
CA ILE A 257 14.65 -0.89 14.38
C ILE A 257 13.40 -1.74 14.18
N GLN A 258 12.54 -1.86 15.19
CA GLN A 258 11.28 -2.58 15.05
C GLN A 258 10.37 -1.86 14.06
N ALA A 259 9.77 -2.60 13.13
CA ALA A 259 8.99 -1.97 12.07
C ALA A 259 7.68 -1.37 12.62
N GLU A 260 7.10 -1.94 13.69
CA GLU A 260 5.93 -1.38 14.37
C GLU A 260 6.18 -0.02 15.05
N ASP A 261 7.44 0.32 15.33
CA ASP A 261 7.86 1.56 16.00
C ASP A 261 7.98 2.75 15.04
N ALA A 262 7.34 2.67 13.87
CA ALA A 262 7.29 3.76 12.89
C ALA A 262 6.84 5.09 13.52
N VAL A 263 7.64 6.14 13.34
CA VAL A 263 7.42 7.46 13.94
C VAL A 263 6.36 8.28 13.19
N TYR A 264 6.35 8.16 11.86
CA TYR A 264 5.43 8.88 10.97
C TYR A 264 4.92 8.01 9.83
N LYS A 265 3.70 8.28 9.41
CA LYS A 265 2.95 7.54 8.38
C LYS A 265 2.10 8.50 7.56
N SER A 266 1.83 8.14 6.31
CA SER A 266 0.97 8.95 5.42
C SER A 266 -0.54 8.76 5.66
N SER A 267 -0.94 7.74 6.41
CA SER A 267 -2.35 7.37 6.61
C SER A 267 -2.59 6.77 7.99
N PRO A 268 -3.76 7.01 8.62
CA PRO A 268 -4.13 6.39 9.89
C PRO A 268 -4.42 4.89 9.76
N THR A 269 -4.51 4.35 8.55
CA THR A 269 -4.69 2.92 8.32
C THR A 269 -3.37 2.14 8.45
N LEU A 270 -2.23 2.82 8.48
CA LEU A 270 -0.89 2.23 8.59
C LEU A 270 -0.52 1.94 10.06
N TYR A 271 -1.48 1.45 10.84
CA TYR A 271 -1.21 0.98 12.19
C TYR A 271 -0.49 -0.37 12.15
N PRO A 272 0.38 -0.65 13.13
CA PRO A 272 1.05 -1.93 13.22
C PRO A 272 0.08 -3.07 13.55
N VAL A 273 0.43 -4.27 13.15
CA VAL A 273 -0.39 -5.48 13.25
C VAL A 273 0.39 -6.62 13.90
N SER A 274 -0.34 -7.68 14.26
CA SER A 274 0.23 -8.89 14.81
C SER A 274 0.37 -9.95 13.73
N ASP A 275 1.57 -10.51 13.58
CA ASP A 275 1.84 -11.69 12.79
C ASP A 275 2.29 -12.85 13.70
N ARG A 276 1.71 -14.02 13.50
CA ARG A 276 2.02 -15.25 14.25
C ARG A 276 2.43 -16.39 13.32
N SER A 277 2.70 -16.11 12.05
CA SER A 277 3.01 -17.12 11.05
C SER A 277 4.42 -17.70 11.23
N SER A 278 5.28 -17.05 12.01
CA SER A 278 6.62 -17.54 12.30
C SER A 278 7.09 -17.23 13.73
N PRO A 279 7.82 -18.15 14.39
CA PRO A 279 8.43 -17.92 15.69
C PRO A 279 9.67 -17.02 15.67
N THR A 280 10.09 -16.55 14.49
CA THR A 280 11.23 -15.63 14.34
C THR A 280 10.81 -14.16 14.30
N VAL A 281 9.52 -13.85 14.20
CA VAL A 281 8.98 -12.48 14.22
C VAL A 281 9.15 -11.89 15.61
N ILE A 282 9.52 -10.62 15.75
CA ILE A 282 9.83 -10.03 17.05
C ILE A 282 8.95 -8.79 17.28
N PRO A 283 8.28 -8.67 18.44
CA PRO A 283 8.18 -9.63 19.53
C PRO A 283 7.37 -10.90 19.20
N TYR A 284 7.87 -12.04 19.66
CA TYR A 284 7.22 -13.35 19.56
C TYR A 284 6.55 -13.76 20.88
N ASP A 285 5.33 -14.28 20.79
CA ASP A 285 4.69 -15.01 21.89
C ASP A 285 3.90 -16.21 21.32
N VAL A 286 3.99 -17.35 22.01
CA VAL A 286 3.32 -18.59 21.59
C VAL A 286 1.81 -18.49 21.74
N SER A 287 1.33 -17.77 22.76
CA SER A 287 -0.09 -17.73 23.13
C SER A 287 -0.70 -16.35 23.01
N LYS A 288 0.03 -15.29 23.38
CA LYS A 288 -0.51 -13.91 23.40
C LYS A 288 -0.42 -13.23 22.04
N ILE A 289 -1.33 -12.29 21.81
CA ILE A 289 -1.25 -11.41 20.64
C ILE A 289 -0.15 -10.39 20.92
N ARG A 290 0.82 -10.30 20.01
CA ARG A 290 1.90 -9.32 20.03
C ARG A 290 1.83 -8.50 18.77
N ILE A 291 1.90 -7.18 18.91
CA ILE A 291 2.11 -6.30 17.76
C ILE A 291 3.60 -6.35 17.45
N ASN A 292 3.94 -6.73 16.23
CA ASN A 292 5.31 -7.10 15.85
C ASN A 292 5.63 -6.90 14.37
N THR A 293 4.69 -6.34 13.63
CA THR A 293 4.85 -6.08 12.21
C THR A 293 4.08 -4.85 11.81
N ILE A 294 4.42 -4.30 10.65
CA ILE A 294 3.66 -3.24 10.00
C ILE A 294 3.54 -3.51 8.52
N GLY A 295 2.44 -3.07 7.92
CA GLY A 295 2.21 -3.15 6.48
C GLY A 295 1.21 -4.24 6.06
N GLY A 296 1.61 -5.08 5.13
CA GLY A 296 0.76 -6.07 4.49
C GLY A 296 -0.40 -5.42 3.72
N LEU A 297 -1.62 -5.88 3.95
CA LEU A 297 -2.83 -5.36 3.28
C LEU A 297 -3.14 -3.89 3.62
N ASN A 298 -2.60 -3.36 4.72
CA ASN A 298 -2.78 -1.97 5.11
C ASN A 298 -1.84 -1.01 4.35
N TRP A 299 -0.71 -1.51 3.83
CA TRP A 299 0.33 -0.73 3.17
C TRP A 299 0.57 -1.25 1.74
N LYS A 300 -0.29 -0.80 0.82
CA LYS A 300 -0.37 -1.35 -0.54
C LYS A 300 -0.70 -0.33 -1.63
N LEU A 301 -1.17 0.86 -1.29
CA LEU A 301 -1.57 1.85 -2.30
C LEU A 301 -0.36 2.73 -2.66
N PRO A 302 -0.12 3.02 -3.96
CA PRO A 302 0.92 3.94 -4.40
C PRO A 302 0.89 5.27 -3.63
N GLY A 303 2.07 5.78 -3.30
CA GLY A 303 2.24 7.00 -2.50
C GLY A 303 2.08 6.82 -0.99
N GLN A 304 1.57 5.69 -0.49
CA GLN A 304 1.58 5.43 0.95
C GLN A 304 3.01 5.25 1.46
N TRP A 305 3.33 5.88 2.59
CA TRP A 305 4.67 5.80 3.16
C TRP A 305 4.66 5.60 4.66
N ILE A 306 5.74 4.96 5.14
CA ILE A 306 6.05 4.73 6.55
C ILE A 306 7.49 5.19 6.77
N GLU A 307 7.73 5.89 7.88
CA GLU A 307 9.03 6.47 8.22
C GLU A 307 9.46 6.04 9.63
N TRP A 308 10.72 5.64 9.75
CA TRP A 308 11.37 5.22 10.98
C TRP A 308 12.54 6.15 11.29
N GLU A 309 12.78 6.38 12.58
CA GLU A 309 13.91 7.16 13.08
C GLU A 309 14.94 6.21 13.70
N PHE A 310 16.22 6.47 13.44
CA PHE A 310 17.32 5.74 14.06
C PHE A 310 18.52 6.66 14.28
N GLU A 311 19.49 6.19 15.06
CA GLU A 311 20.72 6.93 15.35
C GLU A 311 21.92 6.17 14.80
N ALA A 312 22.71 6.85 13.96
CA ALA A 312 23.99 6.37 13.48
C ALA A 312 25.09 6.75 14.49
N PRO A 313 25.81 5.79 15.10
CA PRO A 313 26.77 6.08 16.16
C PRO A 313 27.98 6.90 15.72
N GLU A 314 28.40 6.75 14.46
CA GLU A 314 29.56 7.42 13.87
C GLU A 314 29.34 7.67 12.37
N ASP A 315 30.09 8.64 11.82
CA ASP A 315 30.13 8.88 10.37
C ASP A 315 30.69 7.67 9.63
N GLY A 316 30.04 7.24 8.54
CA GLY A 316 30.61 6.23 7.66
C GLY A 316 29.62 5.55 6.74
N LEU A 317 30.08 4.46 6.11
CA LEU A 317 29.27 3.67 5.19
C LEU A 317 28.62 2.48 5.90
N TYR A 318 27.30 2.41 5.87
CA TYR A 318 26.47 1.37 6.50
C TYR A 318 25.76 0.53 5.43
N GLN A 319 25.44 -0.73 5.75
CA GLN A 319 24.45 -1.50 4.99
C GLN A 319 23.08 -1.43 5.67
N ILE A 320 22.03 -1.58 4.87
CA ILE A 320 20.64 -1.65 5.35
C ILE A 320 20.02 -2.97 4.90
N ALA A 321 19.40 -3.68 5.85
CA ALA A 321 18.66 -4.90 5.60
C ALA A 321 17.26 -4.83 6.22
N LEU A 322 16.32 -5.54 5.63
CA LEU A 322 14.91 -5.55 6.00
C LEU A 322 14.51 -6.99 6.26
N LYS A 323 13.81 -7.26 7.37
CA LYS A 323 13.09 -8.52 7.50
C LYS A 323 11.68 -8.33 6.97
N GLU A 324 11.39 -8.96 5.85
CA GLU A 324 10.20 -8.70 5.06
C GLU A 324 9.42 -9.98 4.75
N LYS A 325 8.15 -9.80 4.38
CA LYS A 325 7.30 -10.85 3.82
C LYS A 325 6.33 -10.27 2.78
N GLN A 326 6.41 -10.78 1.55
CA GLN A 326 5.49 -10.53 0.44
C GLN A 326 4.72 -11.82 0.10
N ASP A 327 3.67 -12.13 0.85
CA ASP A 327 2.91 -13.38 0.70
C ASP A 327 1.62 -13.24 -0.12
N GLN A 328 1.46 -12.13 -0.85
CA GLN A 328 0.19 -11.75 -1.49
C GLN A 328 0.24 -11.76 -3.03
N LEU A 329 1.36 -11.34 -3.64
CA LEU A 329 1.45 -11.10 -5.09
C LEU A 329 2.21 -12.20 -5.84
N ARG A 330 1.69 -13.43 -5.83
CA ARG A 330 2.32 -14.52 -6.61
C ARG A 330 2.41 -14.19 -8.11
N GLY A 331 3.57 -14.48 -8.72
CA GLY A 331 3.88 -14.21 -10.13
C GLY A 331 3.97 -12.72 -10.49
N VAL A 332 4.10 -11.85 -9.48
CA VAL A 332 4.39 -10.42 -9.58
C VAL A 332 5.33 -10.07 -8.41
N PHE A 333 5.75 -8.82 -8.28
CA PHE A 333 6.53 -8.31 -7.15
C PHE A 333 5.87 -7.05 -6.57
N ALA A 334 6.22 -6.71 -5.33
CA ALA A 334 5.91 -5.41 -4.73
C ALA A 334 7.09 -4.44 -4.92
N THR A 335 6.84 -3.17 -5.18
CA THR A 335 7.91 -2.16 -5.32
C THR A 335 7.86 -1.13 -4.21
N ARG A 336 9.03 -0.72 -3.72
CA ARG A 336 9.19 0.42 -2.79
C ARG A 336 10.24 1.38 -3.30
N SER A 337 10.04 2.67 -3.06
CA SER A 337 11.12 3.65 -3.05
C SER A 337 11.57 3.92 -1.63
N LEU A 338 12.84 4.25 -1.44
CA LEU A 338 13.46 4.52 -0.16
C LEU A 338 14.13 5.89 -0.18
N THR A 339 13.88 6.68 0.87
CA THR A 339 14.60 7.91 1.15
C THR A 339 15.25 7.88 2.52
N ILE A 340 16.41 8.54 2.62
CA ILE A 340 17.09 8.81 3.88
C ILE A 340 17.13 10.33 4.03
N ASP A 341 16.59 10.84 5.14
CA ASP A 341 16.44 12.27 5.43
C ASP A 341 15.75 13.05 4.30
N GLY A 342 14.73 12.43 3.69
CA GLY A 342 13.94 13.02 2.61
C GLY A 342 14.60 13.00 1.23
N LYS A 343 15.79 12.40 1.08
CA LYS A 343 16.49 12.28 -0.21
C LYS A 343 16.60 10.83 -0.65
N VAL A 344 16.43 10.58 -1.94
CA VAL A 344 16.72 9.27 -2.53
C VAL A 344 18.24 9.11 -2.60
N PRO A 345 18.86 8.08 -1.99
CA PRO A 345 20.32 7.97 -1.96
C PRO A 345 20.96 7.82 -3.33
N PHE A 346 20.35 7.02 -4.21
CA PHE A 346 20.80 6.75 -5.58
C PHE A 346 19.65 6.11 -6.38
N LYS A 347 19.79 6.03 -7.71
CA LYS A 347 18.72 5.67 -8.65
C LYS A 347 18.00 4.36 -8.31
N GLU A 348 18.75 3.34 -7.90
CA GLU A 348 18.24 2.01 -7.56
C GLU A 348 17.28 2.05 -6.36
N MET A 349 17.42 3.03 -5.45
CA MET A 349 16.50 3.23 -4.32
C MET A 349 15.15 3.82 -4.71
N LYS A 350 14.93 4.21 -5.98
CA LYS A 350 13.57 4.54 -6.46
C LYS A 350 12.70 3.30 -6.68
N ARG A 351 13.30 2.15 -6.94
CA ARG A 351 12.58 0.94 -7.39
C ARG A 351 13.21 -0.32 -6.79
N ILE A 352 12.92 -0.57 -5.51
CA ILE A 352 13.35 -1.77 -4.80
C ILE A 352 12.27 -2.84 -4.99
N PRO A 353 12.55 -3.94 -5.71
CA PRO A 353 11.60 -5.03 -5.88
C PRO A 353 11.59 -5.95 -4.66
N PHE A 354 10.41 -6.45 -4.31
CA PHE A 354 10.18 -7.46 -3.28
C PHE A 354 9.38 -8.60 -3.91
N GLU A 355 10.06 -9.72 -4.11
CA GLU A 355 9.47 -10.90 -4.74
C GLU A 355 8.51 -11.64 -3.81
N PHE A 356 7.61 -12.42 -4.40
CA PHE A 356 6.69 -13.24 -3.65
C PHE A 356 7.42 -14.29 -2.80
N GLY A 357 7.18 -14.29 -1.50
CA GLY A 357 7.67 -15.26 -0.53
C GLY A 357 6.63 -15.57 0.53
N ARG A 358 6.35 -16.86 0.77
CA ARG A 358 5.39 -17.26 1.84
C ARG A 358 5.95 -17.07 3.24
N ASP A 359 7.26 -17.21 3.36
CA ASP A 359 8.00 -17.14 4.61
C ASP A 359 8.69 -15.79 4.76
N TRP A 360 9.10 -15.47 5.98
CA TRP A 360 9.87 -14.27 6.26
C TRP A 360 11.28 -14.40 5.70
N SER A 361 11.78 -13.36 5.03
CA SER A 361 13.12 -13.32 4.45
C SER A 361 13.94 -12.15 5.02
N MET A 362 15.27 -12.28 5.04
CA MET A 362 16.16 -11.13 5.26
C MET A 362 16.57 -10.60 3.88
N TYR A 363 16.05 -9.43 3.52
CA TYR A 363 16.38 -8.73 2.29
C TYR A 363 17.45 -7.67 2.56
N VAL A 364 18.68 -7.89 2.08
CA VAL A 364 19.76 -6.89 2.13
C VAL A 364 19.64 -6.03 0.89
N LEU A 365 19.63 -4.69 1.04
CA LEU A 365 19.56 -3.80 -0.12
C LEU A 365 20.82 -3.98 -0.97
N GLY A 366 20.67 -4.32 -2.26
CA GLY A 366 21.76 -4.70 -3.16
C GLY A 366 22.04 -6.21 -3.22
N GLU A 367 21.36 -7.01 -2.39
CA GLU A 367 21.38 -8.47 -2.35
C GLU A 367 22.80 -9.05 -2.21
N ASP A 368 23.34 -9.62 -3.28
CA ASP A 368 24.67 -10.26 -3.31
C ASP A 368 25.81 -9.24 -3.09
N GLU A 369 25.64 -8.01 -3.59
CA GLU A 369 26.56 -6.90 -3.34
C GLU A 369 25.84 -5.81 -2.56
N PRO A 370 25.87 -5.85 -1.21
CA PRO A 370 25.15 -4.89 -0.39
C PRO A 370 25.48 -3.45 -0.76
N TYR A 371 24.43 -2.67 -0.94
CA TYR A 371 24.56 -1.25 -1.10
C TYR A 371 25.00 -0.61 0.21
N LEU A 372 25.93 0.32 0.08
CA LEU A 372 26.45 1.09 1.18
C LEU A 372 25.85 2.50 1.17
N PHE A 373 25.43 2.94 2.34
CA PHE A 373 24.79 4.23 2.56
C PHE A 373 25.69 5.07 3.43
N HIS A 374 26.08 6.25 2.94
CA HIS A 374 26.78 7.23 3.74
C HIS A 374 25.82 7.87 4.75
N LEU A 375 26.10 7.67 6.04
CA LEU A 375 25.37 8.28 7.14
C LEU A 375 26.33 9.09 7.99
N THR A 376 25.87 10.26 8.42
CA THR A 376 26.58 11.08 9.40
C THR A 376 26.26 10.60 10.82
N GLN A 377 27.01 11.03 11.81
CA GLN A 377 26.73 10.75 13.20
C GLN A 377 25.47 11.50 13.63
N GLY A 378 24.55 10.77 14.27
CA GLY A 378 23.33 11.33 14.85
C GLY A 378 22.06 10.74 14.27
N LYS A 379 20.97 11.49 14.36
CA LYS A 379 19.63 11.03 14.01
C LYS A 379 19.39 11.09 12.52
N HIS A 380 18.90 9.98 11.98
CA HIS A 380 18.50 9.82 10.60
C HIS A 380 17.07 9.28 10.52
N ARG A 381 16.42 9.56 9.40
CA ARG A 381 15.10 9.00 9.10
C ARG A 381 15.13 8.23 7.80
N ILE A 382 14.63 7.01 7.86
CA ILE A 382 14.42 6.17 6.69
C ILE A 382 12.92 6.12 6.40
N ARG A 383 12.53 6.51 5.19
CA ARG A 383 11.15 6.43 4.71
C ARG A 383 11.08 5.46 3.55
N MET A 384 10.10 4.57 3.59
CA MET A 384 9.75 3.73 2.46
C MET A 384 8.38 4.12 1.94
N THR A 385 8.26 4.25 0.63
CA THR A 385 7.03 4.65 -0.07
C THR A 385 6.64 3.58 -1.07
N VAL A 386 5.34 3.27 -1.16
CA VAL A 386 4.81 2.38 -2.20
C VAL A 386 4.97 3.04 -3.56
N SER A 387 5.65 2.36 -4.48
CA SER A 387 5.72 2.74 -5.90
C SER A 387 5.23 1.58 -6.76
N LEU A 388 4.85 1.86 -8.01
CA LEU A 388 4.63 0.84 -9.04
C LEU A 388 5.91 0.52 -9.81
N GLY A 389 6.85 1.47 -9.92
CA GLY A 389 8.11 1.30 -10.64
C GLY A 389 7.91 0.67 -12.02
N GLU A 390 8.53 -0.49 -12.24
CA GLU A 390 8.49 -1.21 -13.52
C GLU A 390 7.11 -1.80 -13.86
N LEU A 391 6.19 -1.88 -12.90
CA LEU A 391 4.82 -2.36 -13.15
C LEU A 391 3.92 -1.29 -13.77
N ALA A 392 4.24 0.00 -13.59
CA ALA A 392 3.42 1.09 -14.13
C ALA A 392 3.22 1.00 -15.65
N PRO A 393 4.29 0.83 -16.47
CA PRO A 393 4.15 0.65 -17.91
C PRO A 393 3.33 -0.59 -18.33
N LEU A 394 3.40 -1.68 -17.55
CA LEU A 394 2.62 -2.89 -17.80
C LEU A 394 1.13 -2.62 -17.57
N ILE A 395 0.80 -1.95 -16.46
CA ILE A 395 -0.57 -1.57 -16.12
C ILE A 395 -1.14 -0.65 -17.19
N GLN A 396 -0.42 0.40 -17.59
CA GLN A 396 -0.85 1.33 -18.66
C GLN A 396 -1.12 0.61 -19.99
N THR A 397 -0.28 -0.38 -20.31
CA THR A 397 -0.44 -1.19 -21.53
C THR A 397 -1.74 -1.99 -21.47
N ILE A 398 -2.01 -2.68 -20.37
CA ILE A 398 -3.27 -3.44 -20.19
C ILE A 398 -4.49 -2.52 -20.13
N GLU A 399 -4.39 -1.35 -19.51
CA GLU A 399 -5.46 -0.33 -19.52
C GLU A 399 -5.79 0.12 -20.94
N SER A 400 -4.76 0.41 -21.75
CA SER A 400 -4.94 0.76 -23.16
C SER A 400 -5.61 -0.37 -23.94
N SER A 401 -5.22 -1.63 -23.68
CA SER A 401 -5.86 -2.80 -24.26
C SER A 401 -7.34 -2.91 -23.85
N VAL A 402 -7.67 -2.73 -22.57
CA VAL A 402 -9.05 -2.76 -22.07
C VAL A 402 -9.92 -1.72 -22.76
N LEU A 403 -9.42 -0.50 -22.95
CA LEU A 403 -10.14 0.56 -23.67
C LEU A 403 -10.44 0.17 -25.13
N GLN A 404 -9.42 -0.32 -25.85
CA GLN A 404 -9.57 -0.75 -27.25
C GLN A 404 -10.52 -1.95 -27.38
N LEU A 405 -10.42 -2.92 -26.48
CA LEU A 405 -11.31 -4.09 -26.46
C LEU A 405 -12.75 -3.71 -26.11
N ASN A 406 -12.97 -2.75 -25.20
CA ASN A 406 -14.30 -2.22 -24.90
C ASN A 406 -14.90 -1.39 -26.04
N GLU A 407 -14.08 -0.67 -26.82
CA GLU A 407 -14.55 -0.06 -28.07
C GLU A 407 -15.02 -1.13 -29.06
N MET A 408 -14.22 -2.18 -29.24
CA MET A 408 -14.58 -3.29 -30.12
C MET A 408 -15.84 -4.03 -29.65
N TYR A 409 -15.96 -4.27 -28.34
CA TYR A 409 -17.17 -4.82 -27.71
C TYR A 409 -18.41 -4.02 -28.09
N ARG A 410 -18.35 -2.68 -27.96
CA ARG A 410 -19.47 -1.78 -28.30
C ARG A 410 -19.81 -1.83 -29.78
N LYS A 411 -18.81 -1.86 -30.68
CA LYS A 411 -19.04 -2.02 -32.13
C LYS A 411 -19.77 -3.33 -32.46
N ILE A 412 -19.36 -4.44 -31.85
CA ILE A 412 -20.02 -5.73 -32.02
C ILE A 412 -21.45 -5.69 -31.47
N LEU A 413 -21.64 -5.09 -30.29
CA LEU A 413 -22.94 -4.98 -29.63
C LEU A 413 -23.96 -4.21 -30.50
N MET A 414 -23.53 -3.15 -31.19
CA MET A 414 -24.41 -2.39 -32.11
C MET A 414 -24.97 -3.24 -33.26
N ILE A 415 -24.30 -4.33 -33.64
CA ILE A 415 -24.73 -5.23 -34.72
C ILE A 415 -25.49 -6.44 -34.17
N THR A 416 -25.04 -6.97 -33.03
CA THR A 416 -25.49 -8.26 -32.49
C THR A 416 -26.60 -8.16 -31.45
N SER A 417 -26.78 -6.99 -30.83
CA SER A 417 -27.49 -6.80 -29.55
C SER A 417 -26.77 -7.44 -28.37
N ASN A 418 -27.31 -7.28 -27.16
CA ASN A 418 -26.80 -7.89 -25.93
C ASN A 418 -27.01 -9.42 -25.86
N SER A 419 -27.94 -9.94 -26.65
CA SER A 419 -28.27 -11.37 -26.74
C SER A 419 -28.22 -11.82 -28.20
N PRO A 420 -27.02 -12.06 -28.77
CA PRO A 420 -26.88 -12.58 -30.12
C PRO A 420 -27.61 -13.91 -30.31
N ASP A 421 -28.26 -14.08 -31.45
CA ASP A 421 -28.83 -15.35 -31.90
C ASP A 421 -27.68 -16.26 -32.38
N PRO A 422 -27.45 -17.43 -31.73
CA PRO A 422 -26.33 -18.29 -32.05
C PRO A 422 -26.40 -18.95 -33.42
N TYR A 423 -27.56 -18.93 -34.07
CA TYR A 423 -27.78 -19.51 -35.40
C TYR A 423 -27.67 -18.48 -36.53
N ARG A 424 -27.41 -17.21 -36.22
CA ARG A 424 -27.31 -16.14 -37.20
C ARG A 424 -25.86 -15.79 -37.52
N ASP A 425 -25.51 -15.81 -38.81
CA ASP A 425 -24.27 -15.19 -39.28
C ASP A 425 -24.46 -13.67 -39.38
N TYR A 426 -23.82 -12.95 -38.46
CA TYR A 426 -23.85 -11.49 -38.41
C TYR A 426 -22.88 -10.82 -39.40
N GLN A 427 -22.01 -11.60 -40.05
CA GLN A 427 -20.98 -11.12 -40.98
C GLN A 427 -20.13 -10.00 -40.38
N LEU A 428 -19.72 -10.18 -39.12
CA LEU A 428 -19.00 -9.16 -38.34
C LEU A 428 -17.71 -8.71 -39.02
N GLU A 429 -17.01 -9.62 -39.69
CA GLU A 429 -15.81 -9.30 -40.50
C GLU A 429 -16.06 -8.30 -41.64
N LYS A 430 -17.28 -8.27 -42.21
CA LYS A 430 -17.64 -7.33 -43.28
C LYS A 430 -18.12 -6.00 -42.71
N ARG A 431 -18.77 -6.05 -41.54
CA ARG A 431 -19.37 -4.88 -40.89
C ARG A 431 -18.39 -4.12 -39.99
N ILE A 432 -17.37 -4.81 -39.50
CA ILE A 432 -16.25 -4.27 -38.70
C ILE A 432 -14.95 -4.81 -39.31
N PRO A 433 -14.49 -4.26 -40.46
CA PRO A 433 -13.33 -4.77 -41.18
C PRO A 433 -12.05 -4.83 -40.33
N GLU A 434 -11.90 -3.91 -39.38
CA GLU A 434 -10.73 -3.81 -38.50
C GLU A 434 -10.72 -4.82 -37.33
N MET A 435 -11.83 -5.53 -37.08
CA MET A 435 -12.02 -6.35 -35.86
C MET A 435 -10.92 -7.39 -35.66
N ALA A 436 -10.64 -8.18 -36.70
CA ALA A 436 -9.65 -9.26 -36.61
C ALA A 436 -8.22 -8.72 -36.43
N GLU A 437 -7.91 -7.55 -37.01
CA GLU A 437 -6.62 -6.90 -36.84
C GLU A 437 -6.44 -6.37 -35.40
N VAL A 438 -7.46 -5.69 -34.87
CA VAL A 438 -7.46 -5.21 -33.48
C VAL A 438 -7.27 -6.38 -32.52
N PHE A 439 -7.98 -7.50 -32.70
CA PHE A 439 -7.80 -8.67 -31.84
C PHE A 439 -6.39 -9.27 -31.92
N ARG A 440 -5.78 -9.37 -33.11
CA ARG A 440 -4.38 -9.84 -33.22
C ARG A 440 -3.42 -8.92 -32.50
N LYS A 441 -3.53 -7.60 -32.75
CA LYS A 441 -2.66 -6.61 -32.13
C LYS A 441 -2.78 -6.63 -30.61
N GLN A 442 -4.01 -6.66 -30.09
CA GLN A 442 -4.24 -6.72 -28.64
C GLN A 442 -3.78 -8.03 -28.03
N ALA A 443 -3.88 -9.16 -28.75
CA ALA A 443 -3.31 -10.42 -28.30
C ALA A 443 -1.79 -10.33 -28.15
N GLU A 444 -1.09 -9.75 -29.13
CA GLU A 444 0.36 -9.55 -29.08
C GLU A 444 0.78 -8.60 -27.96
N THR A 445 0.06 -7.49 -27.78
CA THR A 445 0.32 -6.50 -26.72
C THR A 445 0.12 -7.08 -25.32
N ILE A 446 -0.96 -7.84 -25.09
CA ILE A 446 -1.19 -8.48 -23.78
C ILE A 446 -0.17 -9.61 -23.55
N GLN A 447 0.21 -10.34 -24.60
CA GLN A 447 1.24 -11.38 -24.50
C GLN A 447 2.58 -10.81 -24.06
N SER A 448 2.99 -9.64 -24.58
CA SER A 448 4.29 -9.05 -24.19
C SER A 448 4.35 -8.67 -22.70
N VAL A 449 3.21 -8.30 -22.10
CA VAL A 449 3.12 -8.07 -20.65
C VAL A 449 3.25 -9.38 -19.88
N ALA A 450 2.56 -10.45 -20.32
CA ALA A 450 2.65 -11.76 -19.70
C ALA A 450 4.07 -12.33 -19.75
N ASP A 451 4.73 -12.24 -20.91
CA ASP A 451 6.09 -12.73 -21.13
C ASP A 451 7.10 -11.99 -20.23
N TYR A 452 6.96 -10.66 -20.09
CA TYR A 452 7.81 -9.87 -19.21
C TYR A 452 7.67 -10.31 -17.74
N LEU A 453 6.45 -10.50 -17.25
CA LEU A 453 6.20 -10.93 -15.87
C LEU A 453 6.75 -12.33 -15.59
N GLU A 454 6.57 -13.27 -16.51
CA GLU A 454 7.13 -14.63 -16.37
C GLU A 454 8.66 -14.63 -16.39
N GLN A 455 9.25 -13.75 -17.20
CA GLN A 455 10.71 -13.64 -17.28
C GLN A 455 11.31 -13.00 -16.03
N THR A 456 10.68 -11.94 -15.50
CA THR A 456 11.17 -11.23 -14.31
C THR A 456 10.96 -12.04 -13.03
N THR A 457 9.80 -12.70 -12.89
CA THR A 457 9.48 -13.44 -11.64
C THR A 457 9.86 -14.91 -11.68
N GLY A 458 10.12 -15.46 -12.87
CA GLY A 458 10.39 -16.89 -13.05
C GLY A 458 9.20 -17.81 -12.75
N GLU A 459 8.02 -17.27 -12.44
CA GLU A 459 6.83 -18.05 -12.06
C GLU A 459 5.68 -17.89 -13.07
N GLN A 460 5.01 -19.01 -13.36
CA GLN A 460 3.67 -18.99 -13.98
C GLN A 460 2.62 -18.98 -12.87
N SER A 461 1.94 -17.86 -12.67
CA SER A 461 0.92 -17.68 -11.62
C SER A 461 -0.49 -17.47 -12.17
N ASP A 462 -1.49 -17.58 -11.28
CA ASP A 462 -2.89 -17.21 -11.50
C ASP A 462 -3.04 -15.78 -12.06
N LYS A 463 -2.25 -14.82 -11.57
CA LYS A 463 -2.25 -13.43 -12.07
C LYS A 463 -1.83 -13.33 -13.53
N VAL A 464 -0.89 -14.16 -13.98
CA VAL A 464 -0.46 -14.21 -15.39
C VAL A 464 -1.43 -15.03 -16.23
N ALA A 465 -2.06 -16.06 -15.67
CA ALA A 465 -3.00 -16.93 -16.37
C ALA A 465 -4.23 -16.18 -16.95
N ILE A 466 -4.67 -15.10 -16.30
CA ILE A 466 -5.75 -14.23 -16.81
C ILE A 466 -5.33 -13.58 -18.14
N LEU A 467 -4.08 -13.12 -18.25
CA LEU A 467 -3.54 -12.53 -19.48
C LEU A 467 -3.51 -13.57 -20.61
N HIS A 468 -2.95 -14.76 -20.36
CA HIS A 468 -2.92 -15.85 -21.35
C HIS A 468 -4.32 -16.28 -21.82
N THR A 469 -5.30 -16.30 -20.91
CA THR A 469 -6.69 -16.62 -21.23
C THR A 469 -7.27 -15.61 -22.22
N MET A 470 -7.02 -14.32 -21.98
CA MET A 470 -7.43 -13.26 -22.90
C MET A 470 -6.71 -13.38 -24.25
N VAL A 471 -5.39 -13.58 -24.26
CA VAL A 471 -4.59 -13.72 -25.48
C VAL A 471 -5.15 -14.85 -26.35
N LYS A 472 -5.35 -16.04 -25.77
CA LYS A 472 -5.90 -17.20 -26.49
C LYS A 472 -7.29 -16.90 -27.05
N GLN A 473 -8.16 -16.26 -26.28
CA GLN A 473 -9.49 -15.88 -26.73
C GLN A 473 -9.43 -14.93 -27.94
N LEU A 474 -8.58 -13.90 -27.88
CA LEU A 474 -8.40 -12.93 -28.97
C LEU A 474 -7.85 -13.58 -30.23
N GLN A 475 -6.83 -14.44 -30.10
CA GLN A 475 -6.26 -15.18 -31.23
C GLN A 475 -7.30 -16.08 -31.91
N GLU A 476 -8.11 -16.80 -31.14
CA GLU A 476 -9.18 -17.63 -31.69
C GLU A 476 -10.26 -16.79 -32.38
N MET A 477 -10.67 -15.67 -31.78
CA MET A 477 -11.68 -14.76 -32.36
C MET A 477 -11.17 -14.07 -33.63
N ALA A 478 -9.88 -13.74 -33.71
CA ALA A 478 -9.26 -13.19 -34.91
C ALA A 478 -9.14 -14.23 -36.04
N LYS A 479 -8.87 -15.50 -35.68
CA LYS A 479 -8.78 -16.62 -36.64
C LYS A 479 -10.16 -17.06 -37.13
N ARG A 480 -11.18 -16.96 -36.29
CA ARG A 480 -12.57 -17.34 -36.57
C ARG A 480 -13.56 -16.23 -36.21
N PRO A 481 -13.63 -15.16 -37.02
CA PRO A 481 -14.55 -14.03 -36.80
C PRO A 481 -16.02 -14.43 -36.72
N ASP A 482 -16.41 -15.53 -37.36
CA ASP A 482 -17.75 -16.13 -37.33
C ASP A 482 -18.19 -16.53 -35.91
N THR A 483 -17.24 -16.85 -35.03
CA THR A 483 -17.52 -17.32 -33.66
C THR A 483 -17.68 -16.19 -32.64
N VAL A 484 -17.38 -14.95 -33.01
CA VAL A 484 -17.32 -13.80 -32.11
C VAL A 484 -18.66 -13.55 -31.40
N ALA A 485 -19.78 -13.61 -32.14
CA ALA A 485 -21.11 -13.39 -31.58
C ALA A 485 -21.43 -14.39 -30.45
N ASN A 486 -21.06 -15.67 -30.62
CA ASN A 486 -21.30 -16.73 -29.64
C ASN A 486 -20.39 -16.68 -28.42
N ARG A 487 -19.34 -15.85 -28.48
CA ARG A 487 -18.32 -15.71 -27.44
C ARG A 487 -18.38 -14.36 -26.73
N LEU A 488 -19.40 -13.54 -27.02
CA LEU A 488 -19.50 -12.17 -26.57
C LEU A 488 -19.55 -12.03 -25.04
N GLU A 489 -20.24 -12.95 -24.35
CA GLU A 489 -20.31 -12.98 -22.88
C GLU A 489 -18.95 -13.33 -22.25
N ALA A 490 -18.28 -14.35 -22.78
CA ALA A 490 -16.94 -14.72 -22.35
C ALA A 490 -15.92 -13.59 -22.63
N PHE A 491 -16.06 -12.90 -23.75
CA PHE A 491 -15.21 -11.75 -24.11
C PHE A 491 -15.41 -10.59 -23.11
N LYS A 492 -16.67 -10.23 -22.82
CA LYS A 492 -16.99 -9.23 -21.78
C LYS A 492 -16.40 -9.62 -20.42
N THR A 493 -16.54 -10.88 -20.04
CA THR A 493 -16.05 -11.39 -18.75
C THR A 493 -14.53 -11.30 -18.65
N ASN A 494 -13.80 -11.74 -19.69
CA ASN A 494 -12.35 -11.70 -19.69
C ASN A 494 -11.79 -10.28 -19.76
N VAL A 495 -12.44 -9.36 -20.49
CA VAL A 495 -12.10 -7.92 -20.46
C VAL A 495 -12.31 -7.35 -19.05
N GLY A 496 -13.40 -7.75 -18.37
CA GLY A 496 -13.60 -7.43 -16.95
C GLY A 496 -12.49 -7.98 -16.05
N GLY A 497 -12.02 -9.21 -16.33
CA GLY A 497 -10.90 -9.85 -15.65
C GLY A 497 -9.58 -9.07 -15.78
N LEU A 498 -9.30 -8.47 -16.95
CA LEU A 498 -8.16 -7.55 -17.11
C LEU A 498 -8.31 -6.31 -16.23
N GLY A 499 -9.53 -5.77 -16.09
CA GLY A 499 -9.81 -4.67 -15.16
C GLY A 499 -9.52 -5.04 -13.71
N THR A 500 -9.92 -6.24 -13.28
CA THR A 500 -9.57 -6.77 -11.95
C THR A 500 -8.06 -6.98 -11.80
N TRP A 501 -7.38 -7.44 -12.85
CA TRP A 501 -5.93 -7.61 -12.86
C TRP A 501 -5.22 -6.27 -12.64
N ILE A 502 -5.61 -5.20 -13.34
CA ILE A 502 -5.09 -3.84 -13.15
C ILE A 502 -5.19 -3.41 -11.68
N LEU A 503 -6.39 -3.55 -11.08
CA LEU A 503 -6.62 -3.17 -9.69
C LEU A 503 -5.77 -4.00 -8.72
N THR A 504 -5.61 -5.29 -8.99
CA THR A 504 -4.85 -6.22 -8.13
C THR A 504 -3.35 -5.96 -8.20
N VAL A 505 -2.80 -5.73 -9.39
CA VAL A 505 -1.37 -5.46 -9.58
C VAL A 505 -0.99 -4.07 -9.10
N ARG A 506 -1.90 -3.10 -9.18
CA ARG A 506 -1.71 -1.77 -8.58
C ARG A 506 -1.56 -1.81 -7.06
N GLU A 507 -2.17 -2.79 -6.39
CA GLU A 507 -1.95 -3.03 -4.97
C GLU A 507 -0.59 -3.70 -4.76
N GLN A 508 0.29 -3.05 -4.00
CA GLN A 508 1.67 -3.46 -3.77
C GLN A 508 1.92 -3.76 -2.28
N PRO A 509 1.27 -4.76 -1.66
CA PRO A 509 1.43 -5.05 -0.24
C PRO A 509 2.84 -5.56 0.10
N LEU A 510 3.37 -5.14 1.25
CA LEU A 510 4.63 -5.62 1.83
C LEU A 510 4.51 -5.57 3.35
N THR A 511 4.91 -6.62 4.04
CA THR A 511 4.95 -6.65 5.52
C THR A 511 6.38 -6.59 5.99
N LEU A 512 6.65 -5.76 7.00
CA LEU A 512 7.97 -5.67 7.64
C LEU A 512 7.87 -6.07 9.11
N ASP A 513 8.89 -6.76 9.60
CA ASP A 513 9.10 -7.12 11.02
C ASP A 513 10.09 -6.11 11.64
N TYR A 514 11.28 -5.96 11.06
CA TYR A 514 12.26 -4.96 11.49
C TYR A 514 13.19 -4.53 10.36
N LEU A 515 13.88 -3.41 10.57
CA LEU A 515 14.99 -2.92 9.76
C LEU A 515 16.30 -3.08 10.55
N VAL A 516 17.40 -3.30 9.84
CA VAL A 516 18.75 -3.39 10.40
C VAL A 516 19.66 -2.43 9.66
N VAL A 517 20.29 -1.52 10.39
CA VAL A 517 21.38 -0.66 9.90
C VAL A 517 22.66 -1.15 10.56
N SER A 518 23.64 -1.61 9.78
CA SER A 518 24.82 -2.28 10.32
C SER A 518 26.08 -2.06 9.51
N SER A 519 27.23 -2.45 10.06
CA SER A 519 28.45 -2.63 9.27
C SER A 519 28.28 -3.77 8.25
N PRO A 520 28.79 -3.65 7.00
CA PRO A 520 28.61 -4.68 5.98
C PRO A 520 29.06 -6.09 6.36
N ASP A 521 30.09 -6.22 7.22
CA ASP A 521 30.59 -7.53 7.67
C ASP A 521 29.78 -8.14 8.84
N HIS A 522 28.73 -7.47 9.31
CA HIS A 522 27.94 -7.95 10.45
C HIS A 522 27.03 -9.12 10.06
N LYS A 523 26.98 -10.16 10.89
CA LYS A 523 26.08 -11.30 10.67
C LYS A 523 24.64 -10.92 11.00
N LEU A 524 23.80 -10.88 9.98
CA LEU A 524 22.38 -10.60 10.15
C LEU A 524 21.64 -11.73 10.89
N PRO A 525 20.55 -11.42 11.60
CA PRO A 525 19.70 -12.43 12.21
C PRO A 525 19.10 -13.37 11.15
N ARG A 526 18.78 -14.60 11.54
CA ARG A 526 18.10 -15.54 10.64
C ARG A 526 16.62 -15.17 10.50
N ALA A 527 16.13 -15.05 9.27
CA ALA A 527 14.71 -14.87 9.01
C ALA A 527 13.93 -16.16 9.24
N ASP A 528 14.47 -17.30 8.80
CA ASP A 528 13.80 -18.59 8.86
C ASP A 528 13.84 -19.23 10.25
N ALA A 529 12.72 -19.81 10.64
CA ALA A 529 12.66 -20.67 11.80
C ALA A 529 13.35 -22.01 11.53
N SER A 530 14.18 -22.48 12.46
CA SER A 530 14.66 -23.85 12.41
C SER A 530 13.50 -24.84 12.60
N PHE A 531 13.60 -26.04 12.03
CA PHE A 531 12.58 -27.09 12.16
C PHE A 531 12.14 -27.34 13.62
N LEU A 532 13.09 -27.33 14.56
CA LEU A 532 12.79 -27.49 15.98
C LEU A 532 12.02 -26.32 16.56
N GLN A 533 12.28 -25.08 16.12
CA GLN A 533 11.51 -23.91 16.52
C GLN A 533 10.07 -23.98 15.99
N VAL A 534 9.88 -24.42 14.74
CA VAL A 534 8.54 -24.62 14.15
C VAL A 534 7.76 -25.67 14.94
N VAL A 535 8.33 -26.85 15.16
CA VAL A 535 7.64 -27.92 15.92
C VAL A 535 7.29 -27.45 17.34
N LYS A 536 8.19 -26.71 18.00
CA LYS A 536 7.93 -26.15 19.33
C LYS A 536 6.82 -25.08 19.29
N HIS A 537 6.82 -24.23 18.26
CA HIS A 537 5.77 -23.22 18.05
C HIS A 537 4.41 -23.89 17.87
N GLU A 538 4.30 -24.84 16.94
CA GLU A 538 3.05 -25.52 16.63
C GLU A 538 2.50 -26.31 17.83
N ALA A 539 3.36 -27.08 18.52
CA ALA A 539 2.95 -27.82 19.71
C ALA A 539 2.53 -26.88 20.85
N GLY A 540 3.24 -25.76 21.01
CA GLY A 540 2.93 -24.73 21.99
C GLY A 540 1.61 -24.01 21.68
N SER A 541 1.42 -23.60 20.42
CA SER A 541 0.20 -22.95 19.92
C SER A 541 -1.01 -23.86 20.07
N LEU A 542 -0.87 -25.14 19.72
CA LEU A 542 -1.92 -26.15 19.92
C LEU A 542 -2.26 -26.30 21.40
N THR A 543 -1.26 -26.40 22.28
CA THR A 543 -1.51 -26.49 23.73
C THR A 543 -2.19 -25.23 24.25
N ALA A 544 -1.72 -24.05 23.82
CA ALA A 544 -2.30 -22.76 24.17
C ALA A 544 -3.75 -22.65 23.70
N SER A 545 -4.11 -23.23 22.55
CA SER A 545 -5.49 -23.23 22.04
C SER A 545 -6.50 -23.94 22.94
N TYR A 546 -6.06 -24.86 23.79
CA TYR A 546 -6.92 -25.50 24.78
C TYR A 546 -6.98 -24.78 26.13
N THR A 547 -6.07 -23.85 26.40
CA THR A 547 -5.95 -23.16 27.70
C THR A 547 -6.29 -21.69 27.64
N GLU A 548 -6.04 -21.03 26.52
CA GLU A 548 -6.39 -19.64 26.27
C GLU A 548 -7.78 -19.57 25.65
N ASP A 549 -8.65 -18.78 26.28
CA ASP A 549 -9.95 -18.46 25.73
C ASP A 549 -9.80 -17.30 24.74
N TYR A 550 -9.63 -17.66 23.47
CA TYR A 550 -9.55 -16.71 22.35
C TYR A 550 -10.91 -16.11 21.95
N ASP A 551 -12.01 -16.67 22.46
CA ASP A 551 -13.39 -16.24 22.16
C ASP A 551 -13.84 -15.10 23.07
N SER A 552 -13.26 -14.99 24.27
CA SER A 552 -13.52 -13.87 25.15
C SER A 552 -12.52 -12.72 24.94
N ILE A 553 -13.05 -11.50 24.88
CA ILE A 553 -12.30 -10.29 24.59
C ILE A 553 -11.85 -9.67 25.92
N GLY A 554 -10.54 -9.42 26.09
CA GLY A 554 -9.96 -8.88 27.34
C GLY A 554 -10.40 -7.45 27.62
N ASN A 555 -10.50 -7.05 28.88
CA ASN A 555 -10.94 -5.71 29.27
C ASN A 555 -9.78 -4.82 29.71
N THR A 556 -9.84 -3.55 29.33
CA THR A 556 -8.93 -2.50 29.78
C THR A 556 -9.52 -1.83 31.03
N GLY A 557 -9.35 -2.49 32.18
CA GLY A 557 -9.55 -1.87 33.49
C GLY A 557 -10.61 -2.50 34.38
N LYS A 558 -10.36 -2.43 35.70
CA LYS A 558 -11.32 -2.79 36.77
C LYS A 558 -12.01 -1.51 37.27
N GLN A 559 -12.94 -0.96 36.50
CA GLN A 559 -13.72 0.19 36.96
C GLN A 559 -14.99 -0.22 37.71
N LYS A 560 -15.52 0.66 38.58
CA LYS A 560 -16.65 0.37 39.49
C LYS A 560 -17.99 0.16 38.78
N ARG A 561 -18.14 0.59 37.52
CA ARG A 561 -19.32 0.38 36.69
C ARG A 561 -18.91 -0.40 35.44
N SER A 562 -19.50 -1.58 35.28
CA SER A 562 -19.26 -2.47 34.14
C SER A 562 -20.59 -2.86 33.51
N THR A 563 -20.65 -2.82 32.18
CA THR A 563 -21.79 -3.25 31.38
C THR A 563 -21.37 -4.40 30.48
N THR A 564 -22.11 -5.51 30.51
CA THR A 564 -21.89 -6.67 29.65
C THR A 564 -22.65 -6.48 28.35
N VAL A 565 -21.91 -6.40 27.25
CA VAL A 565 -22.46 -6.23 25.91
C VAL A 565 -22.22 -7.51 25.12
N TRP A 566 -23.28 -8.10 24.57
CA TRP A 566 -23.13 -9.21 23.63
C TRP A 566 -23.33 -8.75 22.20
N ILE A 567 -22.56 -9.34 21.31
CA ILE A 567 -22.67 -9.18 19.86
C ILE A 567 -22.74 -10.53 19.20
N THR A 568 -23.48 -10.59 18.10
CA THR A 568 -23.74 -11.81 17.35
C THR A 568 -23.07 -11.81 15.97
N THR A 569 -22.19 -10.85 15.72
CA THR A 569 -21.52 -10.62 14.42
C THR A 569 -20.13 -11.25 14.37
N GLY A 570 -19.44 -11.14 13.24
CA GLY A 570 -18.09 -11.70 13.09
C GLY A 570 -17.05 -11.08 14.03
N ARG A 571 -16.00 -11.84 14.36
CA ARG A 571 -14.91 -11.44 15.26
C ARG A 571 -14.24 -10.11 14.89
N ASP A 572 -14.08 -9.84 13.59
CA ASP A 572 -13.46 -8.59 13.15
C ASP A 572 -14.28 -7.36 13.55
N GLN A 573 -15.61 -7.47 13.47
CA GLN A 573 -16.54 -6.42 13.91
C GLN A 573 -16.51 -6.27 15.44
N ALA A 574 -16.38 -7.39 16.16
CA ALA A 574 -16.17 -7.39 17.60
C ALA A 574 -14.92 -6.61 18.00
N GLN A 575 -13.81 -6.84 17.29
CA GLN A 575 -12.54 -6.17 17.56
C GLN A 575 -12.60 -4.67 17.24
N VAL A 576 -13.30 -4.27 16.17
CA VAL A 576 -13.51 -2.84 15.87
C VAL A 576 -14.32 -2.18 16.98
N LEU A 577 -15.44 -2.79 17.40
CA LEU A 577 -16.26 -2.26 18.48
C LEU A 577 -15.48 -2.19 19.79
N LYS A 578 -14.66 -3.21 20.08
CA LYS A 578 -13.76 -3.23 21.22
C LYS A 578 -12.77 -2.07 21.20
N ASN A 579 -12.13 -1.81 20.06
CA ASN A 579 -11.22 -0.68 19.92
C ASN A 579 -11.96 0.65 20.13
N LEU A 580 -13.19 0.81 19.61
CA LEU A 580 -13.99 2.02 19.85
C LEU A 580 -14.38 2.19 21.33
N ILE A 581 -14.68 1.07 22.00
CA ILE A 581 -14.96 1.05 23.44
C ILE A 581 -13.73 1.54 24.20
N ASP A 582 -12.59 0.91 23.96
CA ASP A 582 -11.36 1.12 24.71
C ASP A 582 -10.73 2.51 24.38
N ASP A 583 -10.84 2.99 23.13
CA ASP A 583 -10.22 4.25 22.67
C ASP A 583 -11.08 5.50 22.91
N SER A 584 -12.41 5.35 22.95
CA SER A 584 -13.35 6.47 22.98
C SER A 584 -14.38 6.34 24.09
N PHE A 585 -15.16 5.25 24.12
CA PHE A 585 -16.29 5.15 25.05
C PHE A 585 -15.83 5.11 26.51
N THR A 586 -14.98 4.17 26.88
CA THR A 586 -14.52 3.99 28.27
C THR A 586 -13.73 5.21 28.75
N PRO A 587 -12.77 5.78 28.00
CA PRO A 587 -12.07 7.01 28.41
C PRO A 587 -12.98 8.23 28.61
N LYS A 588 -14.06 8.37 27.83
CA LYS A 588 -14.98 9.52 27.93
C LYS A 588 -16.10 9.34 28.96
N SER A 589 -16.56 8.12 29.15
CA SER A 589 -17.73 7.81 29.99
C SER A 589 -17.39 7.27 31.37
N ASP A 590 -16.16 6.81 31.60
CA ASP A 590 -15.75 6.12 32.83
C ASP A 590 -16.62 4.87 33.12
N ILE A 591 -17.05 4.18 32.05
CA ILE A 591 -17.80 2.92 32.10
C ILE A 591 -16.99 1.84 31.38
N SER A 592 -16.73 0.73 32.08
CA SER A 592 -16.09 -0.45 31.49
C SER A 592 -17.13 -1.28 30.72
N VAL A 593 -16.79 -1.72 29.51
CA VAL A 593 -17.67 -2.59 28.72
C VAL A 593 -17.03 -3.96 28.56
N ASN A 594 -17.73 -4.97 29.08
CA ASN A 594 -17.37 -6.38 28.93
C ASN A 594 -18.02 -6.93 27.65
N LEU A 595 -17.31 -6.80 26.53
CA LEU A 595 -17.79 -7.24 25.23
C LEU A 595 -17.60 -8.76 25.07
N LYS A 596 -18.67 -9.49 24.74
CA LYS A 596 -18.63 -10.93 24.46
C LYS A 596 -19.20 -11.23 23.07
N LEU A 597 -18.49 -12.08 22.33
CA LEU A 597 -18.98 -12.67 21.10
C LEU A 597 -19.82 -13.91 21.45
N VAL A 598 -21.10 -13.92 21.09
CA VAL A 598 -22.01 -15.01 21.43
C VAL A 598 -22.85 -15.43 20.22
N PRO A 599 -23.03 -16.73 19.96
CA PRO A 599 -23.97 -17.21 18.96
C PRO A 599 -25.39 -16.65 19.14
N ALA A 600 -26.01 -16.17 18.06
CA ALA A 600 -27.32 -15.51 18.12
C ALA A 600 -28.43 -16.36 18.75
N ASN A 601 -28.37 -17.68 18.58
CA ASN A 601 -29.35 -18.63 19.12
C ASN A 601 -29.29 -18.80 20.65
N ILE A 602 -28.23 -18.33 21.32
CA ILE A 602 -28.05 -18.43 22.77
C ILE A 602 -28.68 -17.24 23.50
N LEU A 603 -28.89 -16.11 22.82
CA LEU A 603 -29.37 -14.88 23.45
C LEU A 603 -30.72 -15.08 24.17
N LEU A 604 -31.72 -15.70 23.52
CA LEU A 604 -33.05 -15.86 24.11
C LEU A 604 -33.07 -16.82 25.31
N PRO A 605 -32.49 -18.04 25.22
CA PRO A 605 -32.36 -18.92 26.38
C PRO A 605 -31.63 -18.26 27.56
N ALA A 606 -30.56 -17.52 27.30
CA ALA A 606 -29.78 -16.85 28.36
C ALA A 606 -30.58 -15.73 29.04
N THR A 607 -31.28 -14.90 28.27
CA THR A 607 -32.14 -13.84 28.82
C THR A 607 -33.28 -14.42 29.66
N LEU A 608 -33.92 -15.50 29.21
CA LEU A 608 -34.96 -16.19 29.99
C LEU A 608 -34.42 -16.86 31.26
N ALA A 609 -33.15 -17.29 31.25
CA ALA A 609 -32.47 -17.86 32.41
C ALA A 609 -31.94 -16.81 33.40
N GLY A 610 -32.08 -15.51 33.10
CA GLY A 610 -31.54 -14.43 33.94
C GLY A 610 -30.01 -14.24 33.83
N GLU A 611 -29.38 -14.88 32.85
CA GLU A 611 -27.92 -14.87 32.60
C GLU A 611 -27.57 -14.14 31.28
N GLY A 612 -28.51 -13.35 30.76
CA GLY A 612 -28.35 -12.56 29.55
C GLY A 612 -27.45 -11.33 29.73
N PRO A 613 -27.05 -10.66 28.64
CA PRO A 613 -26.28 -9.42 28.71
C PRO A 613 -27.12 -8.24 29.19
N ASP A 614 -26.44 -7.16 29.59
CA ASP A 614 -27.08 -5.87 29.85
C ASP A 614 -27.55 -5.21 28.54
N VAL A 615 -26.77 -5.37 27.47
CA VAL A 615 -27.09 -4.86 26.12
C VAL A 615 -26.72 -5.91 25.07
N ALA A 616 -27.62 -6.16 24.12
CA ALA A 616 -27.32 -6.93 22.92
C ALA A 616 -27.28 -6.01 21.70
N MET A 617 -26.20 -6.05 20.93
CA MET A 617 -26.00 -5.20 19.76
C MET A 617 -25.94 -6.03 18.47
N GLN A 618 -26.30 -5.39 17.35
CA GLN A 618 -26.26 -6.00 16.01
C GLN A 618 -27.11 -7.28 15.90
N ILE A 619 -28.22 -7.32 16.64
CA ILE A 619 -29.22 -8.38 16.54
C ILE A 619 -30.12 -8.16 15.32
N GLY A 620 -30.62 -9.25 14.73
CA GLY A 620 -31.60 -9.18 13.64
C GLY A 620 -32.89 -8.47 14.09
N GLU A 621 -33.50 -7.73 13.18
CA GLU A 621 -34.73 -6.95 13.45
C GLU A 621 -35.91 -7.83 13.89
N ASP A 622 -35.90 -9.11 13.54
CA ASP A 622 -36.90 -10.10 13.94
C ASP A 622 -36.76 -10.56 15.40
N VAL A 623 -35.60 -10.36 16.02
CA VAL A 623 -35.30 -10.86 17.37
C VAL A 623 -36.14 -10.13 18.45
N PRO A 624 -36.22 -8.79 18.51
CA PRO A 624 -37.09 -8.10 19.46
C PRO A 624 -38.57 -8.48 19.32
N VAL A 625 -39.05 -8.67 18.08
CA VAL A 625 -40.44 -9.09 17.80
C VAL A 625 -40.69 -10.49 18.35
N ASN A 626 -39.77 -11.42 18.12
CA ASN A 626 -39.85 -12.77 18.68
C ASN A 626 -39.86 -12.78 20.22
N TYR A 627 -39.14 -11.87 20.87
CA TYR A 627 -39.15 -11.75 22.33
C TYR A 627 -40.47 -11.20 22.84
N ALA A 628 -41.01 -10.16 22.18
CA ALA A 628 -42.31 -9.59 22.51
C ALA A 628 -43.44 -10.63 22.37
N MET A 629 -43.46 -11.40 21.27
CA MET A 629 -44.46 -12.45 21.05
C MET A 629 -44.37 -13.60 22.08
N ARG A 630 -43.20 -13.81 22.69
CA ARG A 630 -42.95 -14.85 23.71
C ARG A 630 -43.06 -14.34 25.14
N GLY A 631 -43.49 -13.09 25.34
CA GLY A 631 -43.60 -12.47 26.66
C GLY A 631 -42.26 -12.27 27.36
N ALA A 632 -41.15 -12.26 26.62
CA ALA A 632 -39.79 -12.09 27.10
C ALA A 632 -39.27 -10.65 26.95
N ALA A 633 -40.10 -9.72 26.49
CA ALA A 633 -39.81 -8.29 26.44
C ALA A 633 -40.33 -7.62 27.71
N ALA A 634 -39.51 -6.76 28.33
CA ALA A 634 -39.96 -5.86 29.38
C ALA A 634 -40.67 -4.66 28.74
N ASP A 635 -41.77 -4.22 29.35
CA ASP A 635 -42.38 -2.91 29.08
C ASP A 635 -41.56 -1.88 29.87
N LEU A 636 -40.68 -1.15 29.18
CA LEU A 636 -39.71 -0.22 29.77
C LEU A 636 -40.27 1.20 29.88
#